data_AF-A0A519LPR6-F1
#
_entry.id   AF-A0A519LPR6-F1
#
_cell.length_a   1.000
_cell.length_b   1.000
_cell.length_c   1.000
_cell.angle_alpha   90.00
_cell.angle_beta   90.00
_cell.angle_gamma   90.00
#
_symmetry.space_group_name_H-M   'P 1'
#
loop_
_entity.id
_entity.type
_entity.pdbx_description
1 polymer ?
#
loop_
_entity_poly.entity_id
_entity_poly.type
_entity_poly.pdbx_seq_one_letter_code
_entity_poly.pdbx_strand_id
1 'polypeptide(L)'
;MSKKGVSKISGNASPKVGEATTYTVTDWYPATPQNQRNVGGVTWELFKKRSNGRFTTTNIKKTGSGTFTFGEVAQRNTYRLEAYLYESEGDGASTIEITPQPVAIPKINKVELQYVDDSPGTVFSYREKMRARAQCVNLTGQKLKFSLWEDDAAGDGHNANNLLIETKEATVDSTGVATAEFMLTRALMQKAMQGETDPKQLEFYVTVEYFQNRKHATDNVNVNNPSHVPATTPQSRPQEPASNPTPSQPAPTSNVAPRAANSPAADKPQSQKEEKGIVDRVTDWWNKLELWDWAESPGTIKPTQPPTQQPADGKAVSVVQDTGVEDILDAYFAKKEYTKQTGEAAGTFEYTIGSNGNKSATAAEKENIARIILGKSAIKALSEKKEYTTLEAIKAGLTKDVYNKNEKVTFQTFKLGAEFKKVNSAPLDTKLYLVARTSGLNGKQATLIVKEKDGLIKGSAGAVLPLLEITEAQMEQATPAGTAVPGTEKSQFTGTIENGVIKIPIHLRPKSDDELTQWKEKVSKGKEDGEYTYKFRGENRITDENSKKTVAETILKNAKSGNASNQKIADGKSAYVDDIIKALSIKTYQKDETVKFKLYKKQQELLFIQAKAQGEKQHDKEFLKAEGAYFVIGKNCFCNRDITLTEFETILKKLRESEGVANTTGLFYRDNCNLDDKTNASFLAKINEKFKAHEINTCIRKIHFLTQVYHETDKFQTTLEYANGIKYDPGHHDDAAGNGNTVAGDGERYKGKGLMQLTWKNNYKKYKAYSGEDVVGSPLRVSTELNLAVDSAVWFWTQGKVLGAGTTWTVPTTSFSEYDHSNGKQFPKTQISKVTPDGTVSYATINMNLLADKDYIDTISWLVNGGGNGRQERRDYLKEIKKIFNYPQDCANAGSASAGNSGVTIHFVGDTALESGISQRTRTILEEVGVASKNNDIYITSTARTPGDQARIMYDNIGRTGAAVQKGIYANAGDQVIDVYTAGTNAHKTEAQIVQDMEAKINELGPSSVSKHLADPNVMNTFDVSIRRLTNANDFKTEMQKRTELHQLLDENGAYHVEINQ
;
A
#
# COMPACT_ATOMS: atom_id res chain seq x y z
N MET A 1 53.19 37.77 -30.48
CA MET A 1 53.95 37.78 -29.21
C MET A 1 54.64 36.43 -29.05
N SER A 2 55.88 36.39 -28.57
CA SER A 2 56.58 35.12 -28.28
C SER A 2 55.85 34.37 -27.17
N LYS A 3 55.56 33.07 -27.37
CA LYS A 3 54.86 32.23 -26.40
C LYS A 3 55.61 32.20 -25.06
N LYS A 4 54.87 32.24 -23.95
CA LYS A 4 55.39 32.19 -22.56
C LYS A 4 54.64 31.09 -21.80
N GLY A 5 55.27 30.49 -20.80
CA GLY A 5 54.73 29.38 -20.01
C GLY A 5 55.42 28.04 -20.27
N VAL A 6 54.74 26.95 -19.96
CA VAL A 6 55.23 25.57 -20.10
C VAL A 6 55.31 25.21 -21.59
N SER A 7 56.45 24.67 -22.05
CA SER A 7 56.61 24.20 -23.43
C SER A 7 56.60 22.67 -23.54
N LYS A 8 56.97 21.94 -22.47
CA LYS A 8 57.02 20.48 -22.50
C LYS A 8 56.72 19.83 -21.15
N ILE A 9 55.95 18.74 -21.18
CA ILE A 9 55.73 17.86 -20.02
C ILE A 9 56.15 16.41 -20.30
N SER A 10 56.36 15.64 -19.24
CA SER A 10 56.70 14.21 -19.29
C SER A 10 55.96 13.43 -18.21
N GLY A 11 55.62 12.17 -18.49
CA GLY A 11 55.01 11.23 -17.56
C GLY A 11 54.49 9.98 -18.25
N ASN A 12 53.91 9.05 -17.49
CA ASN A 12 53.47 7.75 -18.00
C ASN A 12 52.13 7.87 -18.78
N ALA A 13 52.15 7.61 -20.09
CA ALA A 13 50.96 7.62 -20.94
C ALA A 13 50.00 6.42 -20.71
N SER A 14 50.41 5.42 -19.93
CA SER A 14 49.63 4.21 -19.63
C SER A 14 49.73 3.85 -18.14
N PRO A 15 49.20 4.72 -17.25
CA PRO A 15 49.23 4.48 -15.81
C PRO A 15 48.34 3.29 -15.45
N LYS A 16 48.73 2.56 -14.40
CA LYS A 16 47.89 1.50 -13.86
C LYS A 16 46.77 2.11 -13.02
N VAL A 17 45.55 1.61 -13.19
CA VAL A 17 44.40 2.05 -12.39
C VAL A 17 44.64 1.78 -10.90
N GLY A 18 44.39 2.79 -10.06
CA GLY A 18 44.61 2.76 -8.62
C GLY A 18 46.03 3.08 -8.15
N GLU A 19 46.98 3.36 -9.06
CA GLU A 19 48.33 3.82 -8.72
C GLU A 19 48.48 5.33 -9.01
N ALA A 20 49.02 6.07 -8.05
CA ALA A 20 49.32 7.49 -8.22
C ALA A 20 50.47 7.67 -9.23
N THR A 21 50.26 8.51 -10.25
CA THR A 21 51.21 8.78 -11.32
C THR A 21 51.55 10.26 -11.37
N THR A 22 52.83 10.61 -11.28
CA THR A 22 53.30 12.01 -11.33
C THR A 22 53.78 12.39 -12.71
N TYR A 23 53.28 13.53 -13.21
CA TYR A 23 53.70 14.18 -14.45
C TYR A 23 54.50 15.44 -14.09
N THR A 24 55.49 15.77 -14.91
CA THR A 24 56.45 16.85 -14.62
C THR A 24 56.61 17.80 -15.78
N VAL A 25 56.81 19.08 -15.48
CA VAL A 25 57.25 20.07 -16.48
C VAL A 25 58.72 19.85 -16.75
N THR A 26 59.05 19.61 -18.02
CA THR A 26 60.43 19.34 -18.45
C THR A 26 61.05 20.51 -19.20
N ASP A 27 60.23 21.42 -19.75
CA ASP A 27 60.75 22.59 -20.46
C ASP A 27 59.77 23.77 -20.43
N TRP A 28 60.31 24.98 -20.62
CA TRP A 28 59.60 26.25 -20.63
C TRP A 28 59.89 27.02 -21.92
N TYR A 29 58.92 27.77 -22.43
CA TYR A 29 59.17 28.60 -23.62
C TYR A 29 60.29 29.63 -23.33
N PRO A 30 61.20 29.91 -24.30
CA PRO A 30 62.34 30.80 -24.09
C PRO A 30 61.97 32.20 -23.59
N ALA A 31 60.80 32.71 -23.97
CA ALA A 31 60.33 34.03 -23.54
C ALA A 31 59.73 34.08 -22.13
N THR A 32 59.74 32.95 -21.39
CA THR A 32 59.32 32.85 -19.99
C THR A 32 60.50 33.24 -19.08
N PRO A 33 60.42 34.39 -18.38
CA PRO A 33 61.50 34.86 -17.50
C PRO A 33 61.83 33.83 -16.43
N GLN A 34 63.12 33.66 -16.10
CA GLN A 34 63.58 32.59 -15.21
C GLN A 34 62.97 32.69 -13.80
N ASN A 35 62.71 33.90 -13.31
CA ASN A 35 62.02 34.16 -12.04
C ASN A 35 60.50 33.85 -12.07
N GLN A 36 59.92 33.64 -13.26
CA GLN A 36 58.51 33.28 -13.43
C GLN A 36 58.30 31.80 -13.74
N ARG A 37 59.37 31.01 -13.92
CA ARG A 37 59.33 29.55 -14.14
C ARG A 37 59.05 28.82 -12.83
N ASN A 38 57.86 29.04 -12.28
CA ASN A 38 57.41 28.46 -11.03
C ASN A 38 56.54 27.22 -11.30
N VAL A 39 57.10 26.02 -11.10
CA VAL A 39 56.36 24.75 -11.22
C VAL A 39 55.16 24.72 -10.27
N GLY A 40 55.28 25.31 -9.08
CA GLY A 40 54.18 25.43 -8.11
C GLY A 40 53.02 26.30 -8.58
N GLY A 41 53.22 27.13 -9.61
CA GLY A 41 52.19 27.95 -10.25
C GLY A 41 51.58 27.34 -11.51
N VAL A 42 52.04 26.16 -11.95
CA VAL A 42 51.56 25.51 -13.18
C VAL A 42 50.21 24.86 -12.93
N THR A 43 49.24 25.15 -13.80
CA THR A 43 47.94 24.48 -13.86
C THR A 43 48.03 23.22 -14.73
N TRP A 44 47.63 22.09 -14.16
CA TRP A 44 47.47 20.80 -14.80
C TRP A 44 45.99 20.53 -15.00
N GLU A 45 45.52 20.41 -16.23
CA GLU A 45 44.11 20.19 -16.57
C GLU A 45 43.91 18.90 -17.34
N LEU A 46 42.87 18.15 -16.98
CA LEU A 46 42.52 16.90 -17.65
C LEU A 46 41.31 17.08 -18.58
N PHE A 47 41.40 16.45 -19.75
CA PHE A 47 40.35 16.40 -20.75
C PHE A 47 40.03 14.95 -21.10
N LYS A 48 38.77 14.66 -21.39
CA LYS A 48 38.30 13.33 -21.78
C LYS A 48 38.01 13.26 -23.28
N LYS A 49 38.48 12.21 -23.93
CA LYS A 49 38.18 11.91 -25.33
C LYS A 49 36.74 11.42 -25.46
N ARG A 50 35.97 12.05 -26.34
CA ARG A 50 34.59 11.65 -26.67
C ARG A 50 34.58 10.68 -27.85
N SER A 51 33.43 10.05 -28.09
CA SER A 51 33.23 9.11 -29.21
C SER A 51 33.50 9.72 -30.58
N ASN A 52 33.34 11.04 -30.73
CA ASN A 52 33.68 11.78 -31.95
C ASN A 52 35.17 12.16 -32.07
N GLY A 53 36.03 11.66 -31.18
CA GLY A 53 37.47 11.92 -31.17
C GLY A 53 37.89 13.24 -30.54
N ARG A 54 36.96 14.14 -30.22
CA ARG A 54 37.26 15.45 -29.60
C ARG A 54 37.51 15.31 -28.09
N PHE A 55 38.49 16.06 -27.59
CA PHE A 55 38.71 16.21 -26.15
C PHE A 55 37.83 17.32 -25.58
N THR A 56 37.12 17.02 -24.50
CA THR A 56 36.33 17.99 -23.74
C THR A 56 36.85 18.05 -22.32
N THR A 57 36.84 19.22 -21.68
CA THR A 57 37.30 19.35 -20.29
C THR A 57 36.54 18.39 -19.37
N THR A 58 37.26 17.79 -18.42
CA THR A 58 36.63 17.11 -17.28
C THR A 58 36.32 18.10 -16.15
N ASN A 59 36.74 19.37 -16.26
CA ASN A 59 36.80 20.37 -15.18
C ASN A 59 37.79 20.03 -14.05
N ILE A 60 38.61 18.99 -14.20
CA ILE A 60 39.63 18.63 -13.21
C ILE A 60 40.90 19.42 -13.48
N LYS A 61 41.21 20.37 -12.59
CA LYS A 61 42.41 21.23 -12.64
C LYS A 61 43.17 21.17 -11.32
N LYS A 62 44.50 21.10 -11.37
CA LYS A 62 45.39 21.19 -10.19
C LYS A 62 46.45 22.23 -10.42
N THR A 63 46.75 23.05 -9.42
CA THR A 63 47.87 24.00 -9.51
C THR A 63 49.02 23.49 -8.66
N GLY A 64 50.21 23.41 -9.24
CA GLY A 64 51.45 23.03 -8.55
C GLY A 64 51.67 21.53 -8.34
N SER A 65 50.64 20.68 -8.50
CA SER A 65 50.76 19.22 -8.42
C SER A 65 50.39 18.55 -9.74
N GLY A 66 51.35 17.87 -10.35
CA GLY A 66 51.15 17.04 -11.53
C GLY A 66 50.84 15.58 -11.21
N THR A 67 50.48 15.24 -9.97
CA THR A 67 50.18 13.84 -9.58
C THR A 67 48.71 13.52 -9.84
N PHE A 68 48.39 12.37 -10.43
CA PHE A 68 47.02 11.91 -10.69
C PHE A 68 46.88 10.39 -10.44
N THR A 69 45.76 9.97 -9.84
CA THR A 69 45.39 8.56 -9.70
C THR A 69 44.12 8.30 -10.51
N PHE A 70 44.13 7.27 -11.36
CA PHE A 70 43.00 6.92 -12.22
C PHE A 70 42.17 5.77 -11.62
N GLY A 71 40.83 5.87 -11.64
CA GLY A 71 39.91 4.89 -11.06
C GLY A 71 39.46 3.77 -12.02
N GLU A 72 38.67 2.81 -11.53
CA GLU A 72 38.20 1.62 -12.28
C GLU A 72 37.49 1.97 -13.60
N VAL A 73 36.77 3.10 -13.66
CA VAL A 73 36.07 3.54 -14.87
C VAL A 73 37.05 4.13 -15.90
N ALA A 74 38.20 4.65 -15.46
CA ALA A 74 39.15 5.36 -16.32
C ALA A 74 39.85 4.44 -17.33
N GLN A 75 40.00 3.14 -17.04
CA GLN A 75 40.57 2.16 -17.98
C GLN A 75 39.76 2.00 -19.28
N ARG A 76 38.51 2.46 -19.30
CA ARG A 76 37.62 2.39 -20.47
C ARG A 76 37.67 3.64 -21.34
N ASN A 77 38.50 4.63 -20.97
CA ASN A 77 38.52 5.95 -21.59
C ASN A 77 39.96 6.38 -21.90
N THR A 78 40.09 7.34 -22.82
CA THR A 78 41.36 8.04 -23.10
C THR A 78 41.23 9.48 -22.62
N TYR A 79 42.28 9.98 -21.97
CA TYR A 79 42.37 11.33 -21.44
C TYR A 79 43.51 12.09 -22.10
N ARG A 80 43.48 13.42 -21.99
CA ARG A 80 44.58 14.31 -22.32
C ARG A 80 44.88 15.16 -21.11
N LEU A 81 46.11 15.12 -20.65
CA LEU A 81 46.61 16.00 -19.59
C LEU A 81 47.36 17.15 -20.24
N GLU A 82 47.06 18.37 -19.84
CA GLU A 82 47.74 19.57 -20.30
C GLU A 82 48.32 20.32 -19.11
N ALA A 83 49.50 20.93 -19.29
CA ALA A 83 50.10 21.79 -18.27
C ALA A 83 50.43 23.17 -18.82
N TYR A 84 49.99 24.22 -18.13
CA TYR A 84 50.20 25.60 -18.55
C TYR A 84 50.34 26.55 -17.36
N LEU A 85 51.05 27.67 -17.57
CA LEU A 85 51.22 28.73 -16.56
C LEU A 85 50.25 29.91 -16.76
N TYR A 86 49.81 30.15 -18.01
CA TYR A 86 48.94 31.27 -18.35
C TYR A 86 47.64 30.79 -19.00
N GLU A 87 47.73 30.14 -20.17
CA GLU A 87 46.57 29.61 -20.91
C GLU A 87 46.88 28.22 -21.48
N SER A 88 45.83 27.39 -21.62
CA SER A 88 45.91 26.06 -22.25
C SER A 88 46.20 26.19 -23.75
N GLU A 89 47.11 25.34 -24.25
CA GLU A 89 47.48 25.31 -25.67
C GLU A 89 46.63 24.31 -26.47
N GLY A 90 45.96 23.35 -25.83
CA GLY A 90 45.05 22.40 -26.47
C GLY A 90 45.73 21.27 -27.26
N ASP A 91 46.99 21.45 -27.68
CA ASP A 91 47.81 20.47 -28.38
C ASP A 91 49.33 20.72 -28.19
N GLY A 92 50.16 19.82 -28.72
CA GLY A 92 51.63 19.96 -28.69
C GLY A 92 52.31 19.30 -27.48
N ALA A 93 53.59 19.64 -27.28
CA ALA A 93 54.48 18.97 -26.32
C ALA A 93 54.17 19.29 -24.84
N SER A 94 53.31 20.27 -24.59
CA SER A 94 52.72 20.62 -23.28
C SER A 94 51.52 19.72 -22.93
N THR A 95 51.22 18.70 -23.74
CA THR A 95 50.11 17.75 -23.54
C THR A 95 50.58 16.28 -23.57
N ILE A 96 49.86 15.39 -22.86
CA ILE A 96 50.06 13.92 -22.88
C ILE A 96 48.70 13.23 -23.00
N GLU A 97 48.52 12.37 -24.01
CA GLU A 97 47.37 11.46 -24.07
C GLU A 97 47.59 10.24 -23.16
N ILE A 98 46.63 9.94 -22.29
CA ILE A 98 46.72 8.96 -21.22
C ILE A 98 45.64 7.90 -21.43
N THR A 99 46.03 6.63 -21.48
CA THR A 99 45.11 5.48 -21.51
C THR A 99 45.40 4.56 -20.33
N PRO A 100 44.66 4.69 -19.22
CA PRO A 100 44.88 3.88 -18.02
C PRO A 100 44.72 2.39 -18.29
N GLN A 101 45.56 1.57 -17.67
CA GLN A 101 45.59 0.11 -17.86
C GLN A 101 44.99 -0.62 -16.65
N PRO A 102 44.31 -1.76 -16.86
CA PRO A 102 43.81 -2.60 -15.79
C PRO A 102 44.95 -3.18 -14.94
N VAL A 103 44.69 -3.44 -13.66
CA VAL A 103 45.61 -4.17 -12.76
C VAL A 103 45.12 -5.61 -12.60
N ALA A 104 46.01 -6.59 -12.81
CA ALA A 104 45.67 -8.02 -12.74
C ALA A 104 45.32 -8.50 -11.32
N ILE A 105 45.81 -7.81 -10.29
CA ILE A 105 45.63 -8.19 -8.89
C ILE A 105 44.46 -7.38 -8.32
N PRO A 106 43.37 -8.05 -7.88
CA PRO A 106 42.26 -7.35 -7.24
C PRO A 106 42.68 -6.68 -5.94
N LYS A 107 42.27 -5.43 -5.72
CA LYS A 107 42.70 -4.64 -4.57
C LYS A 107 41.62 -3.65 -4.12
N ILE A 108 41.50 -3.48 -2.80
CA ILE A 108 40.79 -2.35 -2.18
C ILE A 108 41.80 -1.21 -2.03
N ASN A 109 41.58 -0.07 -2.68
CA ASN A 109 42.52 1.05 -2.66
C ASN A 109 42.29 2.02 -1.50
N LYS A 110 41.02 2.29 -1.18
CA LYS A 110 40.67 3.17 -0.06
C LYS A 110 39.32 2.78 0.51
N VAL A 111 39.15 3.02 1.80
CA VAL A 111 37.86 3.00 2.48
C VAL A 111 37.62 4.41 3.03
N GLU A 112 36.44 4.96 2.82
CA GLU A 112 36.07 6.31 3.23
C GLU A 112 34.82 6.28 4.11
N LEU A 113 34.77 7.16 5.11
CA LEU A 113 33.59 7.36 5.93
C LEU A 113 32.89 8.66 5.48
N GLN A 114 31.59 8.56 5.27
CA GLN A 114 30.74 9.62 4.73
C GLN A 114 29.44 9.69 5.53
N TYR A 115 28.82 10.86 5.55
CA TYR A 115 27.41 10.94 5.90
C TYR A 115 26.56 10.29 4.80
N VAL A 116 25.31 9.99 5.09
CA VAL A 116 24.34 9.39 4.16
C VAL A 116 24.02 10.24 2.92
N ASP A 117 24.40 11.52 2.91
CA ASP A 117 24.32 12.42 1.76
C ASP A 117 25.62 12.47 0.92
N ASP A 118 26.55 11.55 1.16
CA ASP A 118 27.87 11.42 0.50
C ASP A 118 28.86 12.56 0.80
N SER A 119 28.55 13.44 1.75
CA SER A 119 29.54 14.39 2.27
C SER A 119 30.59 13.65 3.14
N PRO A 120 31.89 14.02 3.06
CA PRO A 120 32.92 13.41 3.90
C PRO A 120 32.55 13.51 5.39
N GLY A 121 32.57 12.38 6.09
CA GLY A 121 32.16 12.30 7.48
C GLY A 121 33.36 12.17 8.39
N THR A 122 33.65 13.24 9.13
CA THR A 122 34.73 13.24 10.15
C THR A 122 34.18 13.34 11.58
N VAL A 123 32.87 13.58 11.77
CA VAL A 123 32.22 13.63 13.10
C VAL A 123 30.76 13.20 12.98
N PHE A 124 30.38 12.04 13.53
CA PHE A 124 29.02 11.51 13.40
C PHE A 124 28.16 11.74 14.65
N SER A 125 26.86 12.01 14.48
CA SER A 125 25.90 12.07 15.60
C SER A 125 25.50 10.67 16.10
N TYR A 126 25.15 10.56 17.39
CA TYR A 126 24.64 9.35 18.08
C TYR A 126 23.27 8.85 17.58
N ARG A 127 22.76 9.46 16.52
CA ARG A 127 21.53 9.06 15.81
C ARG A 127 21.73 9.10 14.29
N GLU A 128 22.96 9.35 13.83
CA GLU A 128 23.31 9.42 12.42
C GLU A 128 23.50 8.02 11.85
N LYS A 129 23.35 7.91 10.53
CA LYS A 129 23.86 6.79 9.76
C LYS A 129 25.22 7.18 9.18
N MET A 130 26.22 6.34 9.43
CA MET A 130 27.55 6.44 8.85
C MET A 130 27.63 5.56 7.61
N ARG A 131 28.11 6.07 6.49
CA ARG A 131 28.30 5.34 5.23
C ARG A 131 29.79 5.07 5.02
N ALA A 132 30.18 3.79 4.98
CA ALA A 132 31.52 3.36 4.62
C ALA A 132 31.57 2.97 3.14
N ARG A 133 32.51 3.55 2.39
CA ARG A 133 32.65 3.37 0.94
C ARG A 133 34.03 2.82 0.61
N ALA A 134 34.10 1.63 0.03
CA ALA A 134 35.34 1.02 -0.43
C ALA A 134 35.52 1.23 -1.94
N GLN A 135 36.64 1.83 -2.33
CA GLN A 135 37.05 2.00 -3.72
C GLN A 135 37.99 0.87 -4.13
N CYS A 136 37.63 0.17 -5.18
CA CYS A 136 38.15 -1.13 -5.52
C CYS A 136 38.56 -1.19 -6.99
N VAL A 137 39.58 -1.99 -7.29
CA VAL A 137 40.04 -2.23 -8.66
C VAL A 137 40.02 -3.73 -8.92
N ASN A 138 39.46 -4.12 -10.07
CA ASN A 138 39.31 -5.52 -10.49
C ASN A 138 38.50 -6.39 -9.49
N LEU A 139 37.52 -5.79 -8.82
CA LEU A 139 36.65 -6.42 -7.83
C LEU A 139 35.16 -6.37 -8.18
N THR A 140 34.78 -5.80 -9.31
CA THR A 140 33.36 -5.69 -9.73
C THR A 140 32.64 -7.04 -9.67
N GLY A 141 31.46 -7.05 -9.04
CA GLY A 141 30.64 -8.24 -8.81
C GLY A 141 31.06 -9.09 -7.62
N GLN A 142 32.18 -8.79 -6.98
CA GLN A 142 32.65 -9.48 -5.78
C GLN A 142 32.06 -8.88 -4.50
N LYS A 143 31.89 -9.72 -3.47
CA LYS A 143 31.44 -9.28 -2.14
C LYS A 143 32.62 -8.90 -1.26
N LEU A 144 32.49 -7.76 -0.58
CA LEU A 144 33.40 -7.31 0.46
C LEU A 144 32.71 -7.36 1.82
N LYS A 145 33.49 -7.64 2.86
CA LYS A 145 33.06 -7.60 4.26
C LYS A 145 33.57 -6.31 4.91
N PHE A 146 32.66 -5.44 5.33
CA PHE A 146 32.90 -4.21 6.08
C PHE A 146 32.68 -4.47 7.56
N SER A 147 33.63 -4.15 8.42
CA SER A 147 33.55 -4.35 9.87
C SER A 147 33.80 -3.03 10.58
N LEU A 148 32.86 -2.58 11.40
CA LEU A 148 32.95 -1.39 12.24
C LEU A 148 33.56 -1.76 13.59
N TRP A 149 34.60 -1.03 14.01
CA TRP A 149 35.34 -1.25 15.25
C TRP A 149 35.33 0.00 16.13
N GLU A 150 35.36 -0.20 17.44
CA GLU A 150 35.80 0.80 18.42
C GLU A 150 37.32 0.70 18.58
N ASP A 151 38.02 1.83 18.69
CA ASP A 151 39.44 1.86 19.04
C ASP A 151 39.62 2.16 20.53
N ASP A 152 39.96 1.13 21.31
CA ASP A 152 40.19 1.20 22.75
C ASP A 152 41.68 1.03 23.13
N ALA A 153 42.57 0.92 22.14
CA ALA A 153 44.00 0.71 22.34
C ALA A 153 44.81 2.00 22.09
N ALA A 154 45.82 2.26 22.91
CA ALA A 154 46.70 3.41 22.70
C ALA A 154 47.60 3.22 21.46
N GLY A 155 47.39 4.03 20.41
CA GLY A 155 48.22 4.09 19.20
C GLY A 155 47.40 4.02 17.90
N ASP A 156 47.98 4.41 16.76
CA ASP A 156 47.27 4.37 15.47
C ASP A 156 47.14 2.94 14.92
N GLY A 157 45.93 2.52 14.53
CA GLY A 157 45.66 1.33 13.71
C GLY A 157 45.01 0.12 14.40
N HIS A 158 44.54 -0.85 13.61
CA HIS A 158 43.77 -2.02 14.09
C HIS A 158 44.59 -2.93 15.02
N ASN A 159 44.23 -2.95 16.31
CA ASN A 159 44.75 -3.87 17.32
C ASN A 159 43.74 -5.01 17.58
N ALA A 160 44.23 -6.17 18.02
CA ALA A 160 43.42 -7.35 18.33
C ALA A 160 42.48 -7.16 19.53
N ASN A 161 42.73 -6.14 20.35
CA ASN A 161 41.91 -5.82 21.53
C ASN A 161 40.67 -4.97 21.19
N ASN A 162 40.63 -4.39 19.98
CA ASN A 162 39.57 -3.49 19.54
C ASN A 162 38.22 -4.20 19.45
N LEU A 163 37.16 -3.53 19.90
CA LEU A 163 35.82 -4.10 19.95
C LEU A 163 35.14 -4.06 18.58
N LEU A 164 34.82 -5.24 18.02
CA LEU A 164 33.99 -5.35 16.82
C LEU A 164 32.53 -5.00 17.13
N ILE A 165 32.01 -3.96 16.47
CA ILE A 165 30.68 -3.40 16.71
C ILE A 165 29.62 -4.03 15.80
N GLU A 166 29.85 -3.99 14.48
CA GLU A 166 28.92 -4.47 13.47
C GLU A 166 29.68 -4.89 12.20
N THR A 167 29.15 -5.84 11.44
CA THR A 167 29.71 -6.23 10.14
C THR A 167 28.63 -6.26 9.06
N LYS A 168 28.95 -5.80 7.85
CA LYS A 168 28.08 -5.80 6.67
C LYS A 168 28.80 -6.31 5.45
N GLU A 169 28.07 -6.97 4.56
CA GLU A 169 28.59 -7.30 3.23
C GLU A 169 28.05 -6.30 2.20
N ALA A 170 28.90 -5.88 1.26
CA ALA A 170 28.48 -5.12 0.10
C ALA A 170 29.17 -5.65 -1.17
N THR A 171 28.42 -5.71 -2.27
CA THR A 171 28.97 -6.13 -3.57
C THR A 171 29.55 -4.93 -4.28
N VAL A 172 30.76 -5.07 -4.84
CA VAL A 172 31.39 -4.02 -5.64
C VAL A 172 30.61 -3.86 -6.93
N ASP A 173 30.16 -2.65 -7.20
CA ASP A 173 29.38 -2.33 -8.38
C ASP A 173 30.26 -2.22 -9.65
N SER A 174 29.61 -1.91 -10.78
CA SER A 174 30.26 -1.73 -12.07
C SER A 174 31.21 -0.53 -12.16
N THR A 175 31.21 0.34 -11.15
CA THR A 175 32.11 1.50 -11.03
C THR A 175 33.33 1.22 -10.14
N GLY A 176 33.43 0.00 -9.58
CA GLY A 176 34.50 -0.37 -8.66
C GLY A 176 34.23 0.08 -7.22
N VAL A 177 32.98 0.31 -6.83
CA VAL A 177 32.62 0.83 -5.51
C VAL A 177 31.75 -0.16 -4.75
N ALA A 178 32.05 -0.41 -3.48
CA ALA A 178 31.14 -1.06 -2.55
C ALA A 178 30.79 -0.10 -1.40
N THR A 179 29.56 -0.16 -0.89
CA THR A 179 29.08 0.76 0.16
C THR A 179 28.29 0.01 1.22
N ALA A 180 28.62 0.26 2.48
CA ALA A 180 27.93 -0.27 3.65
C ALA A 180 27.53 0.87 4.59
N GLU A 181 26.31 0.87 5.11
CA GLU A 181 25.84 1.89 6.06
C GLU A 181 25.70 1.32 7.47
N PHE A 182 26.23 1.99 8.48
CA PHE A 182 26.14 1.64 9.89
C PHE A 182 25.26 2.64 10.64
N MET A 183 24.36 2.16 11.52
CA MET A 183 23.54 3.03 12.37
C MET A 183 24.22 3.19 13.73
N LEU A 184 24.68 4.40 14.06
CA LEU A 184 25.30 4.67 15.36
C LEU A 184 24.20 4.88 16.41
N THR A 185 23.63 3.79 16.95
CA THR A 185 22.54 3.87 17.94
C THR A 185 23.05 4.05 19.38
N ARG A 186 22.23 4.63 20.25
CA ARG A 186 22.51 4.74 21.70
C ARG A 186 22.87 3.39 22.36
N ALA A 187 22.31 2.28 21.91
CA ALA A 187 22.60 0.95 22.46
C ALA A 187 23.98 0.42 22.03
N LEU A 188 24.44 0.73 20.81
CA LEU A 188 25.79 0.41 20.33
C LEU A 188 26.86 1.22 21.08
N MET A 189 26.55 2.47 21.42
CA MET A 189 27.44 3.36 22.15
C MET A 189 27.49 3.06 23.66
N GLN A 190 26.39 2.57 24.25
CA GLN A 190 26.41 2.03 25.63
C GLN A 190 27.26 0.76 25.78
N LYS A 191 27.43 0.00 24.69
CA LYS A 191 28.26 -1.20 24.66
C LYS A 191 29.76 -0.85 24.60
N ALA A 192 30.12 0.19 23.84
CA ALA A 192 31.47 0.74 23.78
C ALA A 192 31.90 1.35 25.13
N MET A 193 31.00 2.10 25.79
CA MET A 193 31.22 2.66 27.14
C MET A 193 31.48 1.64 28.27
N GLN A 194 31.27 0.33 28.06
CA GLN A 194 31.50 -0.70 29.09
C GLN A 194 32.98 -1.15 29.19
N GLY A 195 33.83 -0.75 28.24
CA GLY A 195 35.25 -1.12 28.20
C GLY A 195 36.25 0.06 28.26
N GLU A 196 35.79 1.30 28.34
CA GLU A 196 36.60 2.47 27.98
C GLU A 196 37.28 3.20 29.16
N THR A 197 38.47 3.76 28.90
CA THR A 197 39.30 4.47 29.88
C THR A 197 38.96 5.98 29.99
N ASP A 198 38.34 6.59 28.96
CA ASP A 198 37.77 7.96 29.01
C ASP A 198 36.37 8.03 28.34
N PRO A 199 35.28 8.05 29.13
CA PRO A 199 33.91 8.01 28.61
C PRO A 199 33.43 9.30 27.91
N LYS A 200 34.34 10.25 27.62
CA LYS A 200 34.03 11.54 26.99
C LYS A 200 34.20 11.53 25.46
N GLN A 201 35.00 10.63 24.90
CA GLN A 201 35.25 10.55 23.46
C GLN A 201 35.37 9.09 23.04
N LEU A 202 34.56 8.65 22.07
CA LEU A 202 34.61 7.32 21.49
C LEU A 202 35.27 7.38 20.11
N GLU A 203 36.28 6.56 19.85
CA GLU A 203 36.97 6.47 18.55
C GLU A 203 36.48 5.24 17.76
N PHE A 204 36.18 5.41 16.47
CA PHE A 204 35.72 4.32 15.61
C PHE A 204 36.42 4.30 14.26
N TYR A 205 36.54 3.11 13.67
CA TYR A 205 37.04 2.92 12.30
C TYR A 205 36.35 1.73 11.62
N VAL A 206 36.49 1.62 10.29
CA VAL A 206 35.94 0.51 9.51
C VAL A 206 37.07 -0.23 8.81
N THR A 207 37.08 -1.56 8.89
CA THR A 207 37.93 -2.42 8.07
C THR A 207 37.13 -3.02 6.92
N VAL A 208 37.79 -3.26 5.78
CA VAL A 208 37.17 -3.92 4.62
C VAL A 208 38.05 -5.08 4.14
N GLU A 209 37.44 -6.23 3.93
CA GLU A 209 38.11 -7.49 3.57
C GLU A 209 37.51 -8.08 2.27
N TYR A 210 38.40 -8.53 1.37
CA TYR A 210 38.05 -9.21 0.12
C TYR A 210 38.43 -10.72 0.11
N PHE A 211 39.38 -11.13 0.96
CA PHE A 211 39.72 -12.52 1.26
C PHE A 211 40.13 -12.63 2.73
N GLN A 212 39.93 -13.79 3.38
CA GLN A 212 40.13 -14.01 4.83
C GLN A 212 41.51 -13.59 5.39
N ASN A 213 42.52 -13.25 4.56
CA ASN A 213 43.90 -13.03 5.00
C ASN A 213 44.56 -11.69 4.57
N ARG A 214 43.82 -10.66 4.10
CA ARG A 214 44.39 -9.30 3.91
C ARG A 214 43.39 -8.20 4.33
N LYS A 215 43.63 -7.56 5.48
CA LYS A 215 42.83 -6.45 6.05
C LYS A 215 43.29 -5.09 5.51
N HIS A 216 42.37 -4.18 5.19
CA HIS A 216 42.66 -2.75 4.97
C HIS A 216 41.73 -1.95 5.91
N ALA A 217 42.29 -1.03 6.70
CA ALA A 217 41.58 -0.22 7.69
C ALA A 217 41.44 1.24 7.23
N THR A 218 40.39 1.94 7.67
CA THR A 218 40.32 3.42 7.60
C THR A 218 41.19 4.06 8.67
N ASP A 219 41.46 5.36 8.55
CA ASP A 219 41.95 6.18 9.67
C ASP A 219 40.88 6.29 10.77
N ASN A 220 41.31 6.61 12.01
CA ASN A 220 40.45 6.75 13.18
C ASN A 220 39.58 8.02 13.13
N VAL A 221 38.36 7.94 13.66
CA VAL A 221 37.42 9.07 13.74
C VAL A 221 36.89 9.24 15.17
N ASN A 222 37.09 10.43 15.76
CA ASN A 222 36.73 10.72 17.16
C ASN A 222 35.32 11.30 17.28
N VAL A 223 34.53 10.81 18.24
CA VAL A 223 33.14 11.26 18.50
C VAL A 223 32.96 11.64 19.98
N ASN A 224 32.58 12.91 20.26
CA ASN A 224 32.36 13.42 21.63
C ASN A 224 31.02 12.99 22.25
N ASN A 225 31.01 12.51 23.51
CA ASN A 225 29.82 12.03 24.24
C ASN A 225 28.91 13.16 24.81
N PRO A 226 27.66 13.33 24.33
CA PRO A 226 26.75 14.38 24.76
C PRO A 226 25.91 14.04 26.00
N SER A 227 26.07 12.85 26.61
CA SER A 227 25.25 12.41 27.77
C SER A 227 26.02 12.36 29.09
N HIS A 228 27.21 12.97 29.17
CA HIS A 228 27.97 13.01 30.41
C HIS A 228 27.27 13.87 31.47
N VAL A 229 26.77 13.22 32.53
CA VAL A 229 26.34 13.88 33.77
C VAL A 229 27.45 13.67 34.80
N PRO A 230 28.09 14.72 35.35
CA PRO A 230 29.07 14.56 36.40
C PRO A 230 28.41 13.94 37.65
N ALA A 231 29.05 12.95 38.25
CA ALA A 231 28.55 12.34 39.48
C ALA A 231 28.55 13.37 40.64
N THR A 232 27.38 13.62 41.22
CA THR A 232 27.18 14.47 42.40
C THR A 232 27.56 13.75 43.70
N THR A 233 28.48 14.33 44.47
CA THR A 233 28.86 13.93 45.83
C THR A 233 27.80 14.38 46.88
N PRO A 234 27.62 13.68 48.02
CA PRO A 234 26.57 14.02 49.01
C PRO A 234 26.86 15.29 49.85
N GLN A 235 25.79 15.98 50.26
CA GLN A 235 25.72 17.31 50.87
C GLN A 235 26.48 17.56 52.18
N SER A 236 26.86 18.83 52.40
CA SER A 236 26.76 19.52 53.71
C SER A 236 26.48 21.04 53.56
N ARG A 237 26.07 21.68 54.66
CA ARG A 237 25.11 22.81 54.82
C ARG A 237 25.79 24.22 55.00
N PRO A 238 25.11 25.34 55.37
CA PRO A 238 24.97 26.60 54.59
C PRO A 238 25.53 27.89 55.25
N GLN A 239 25.60 29.03 54.52
CA GLN A 239 25.06 30.37 54.92
C GLN A 239 25.58 31.57 54.08
N GLU A 240 24.61 32.36 53.63
CA GLU A 240 24.45 33.79 53.26
C GLU A 240 25.35 34.89 53.91
N PRO A 241 25.23 36.23 53.62
CA PRO A 241 24.51 36.95 52.53
C PRO A 241 25.16 38.29 51.99
N ALA A 242 24.46 38.89 50.98
CA ALA A 242 24.16 40.33 50.76
C ALA A 242 25.21 41.32 50.19
N SER A 243 24.90 41.99 49.05
CA SER A 243 24.11 43.25 48.94
C SER A 243 24.32 44.03 47.61
N ASN A 244 23.22 44.63 47.13
CA ASN A 244 22.92 45.45 45.93
C ASN A 244 23.56 46.89 45.94
N PRO A 245 23.39 47.85 44.97
CA PRO A 245 22.30 48.02 43.98
C PRO A 245 22.59 48.62 42.55
N THR A 246 21.51 48.60 41.76
CA THR A 246 21.07 49.05 40.40
C THR A 246 21.15 50.57 40.08
N PRO A 247 20.56 51.18 38.99
CA PRO A 247 20.25 50.82 37.56
C PRO A 247 20.61 51.96 36.53
N SER A 248 20.69 51.83 35.19
CA SER A 248 19.60 51.81 34.16
C SER A 248 20.23 52.12 32.77
N GLN A 249 20.22 51.19 31.80
CA GLN A 249 19.42 51.09 30.54
C GLN A 249 19.68 52.14 29.42
N PRO A 250 19.46 51.84 28.10
CA PRO A 250 18.87 50.64 27.49
C PRO A 250 19.71 49.98 26.35
N ALA A 251 19.28 48.77 25.95
CA ALA A 251 19.85 47.89 24.93
C ALA A 251 19.41 48.26 23.48
N PRO A 252 19.70 47.49 22.39
CA PRO A 252 20.59 46.34 22.24
C PRO A 252 21.48 46.41 20.96
N THR A 253 22.19 45.31 20.68
CA THR A 253 22.69 44.85 19.37
C THR A 253 24.15 45.15 19.04
N SER A 254 25.03 44.30 19.54
CA SER A 254 26.45 44.22 19.21
C SER A 254 26.98 42.94 19.91
N ASN A 255 28.00 42.19 19.50
CA ASN A 255 29.10 42.49 18.60
C ASN A 255 29.90 41.20 18.36
N VAL A 256 30.63 41.21 17.26
CA VAL A 256 31.86 40.43 17.09
C VAL A 256 33.03 41.22 17.68
N ALA A 257 33.89 40.52 18.45
CA ALA A 257 35.35 40.64 18.73
C ALA A 257 36.01 42.00 19.10
N PRO A 258 37.11 42.01 19.89
CA PRO A 258 38.46 41.73 19.34
C PRO A 258 39.43 40.94 20.26
N ARG A 259 40.57 40.55 19.68
CA ARG A 259 41.65 39.70 20.23
C ARG A 259 42.79 40.52 20.86
N ALA A 260 43.54 39.90 21.79
CA ALA A 260 44.86 40.32 22.25
C ALA A 260 45.83 39.11 22.36
N ALA A 261 47.14 39.40 22.40
CA ALA A 261 48.23 38.63 21.78
C ALA A 261 48.94 37.54 22.63
N ASN A 262 49.72 36.70 21.94
CA ASN A 262 50.58 35.56 22.39
C ASN A 262 49.92 34.17 22.56
N SER A 263 49.15 33.75 21.56
CA SER A 263 48.88 32.33 21.27
C SER A 263 48.47 32.19 19.78
N PRO A 264 48.62 31.02 19.13
CA PRO A 264 48.87 30.83 17.68
C PRO A 264 47.74 31.15 16.69
N ALA A 265 46.88 32.12 17.01
CA ALA A 265 45.75 32.54 16.19
C ALA A 265 45.92 33.98 15.65
N ALA A 266 47.13 34.43 15.33
CA ALA A 266 47.39 35.82 14.94
C ALA A 266 47.69 36.06 13.44
N ASP A 267 48.05 35.07 12.63
CA ASP A 267 48.44 35.31 11.23
C ASP A 267 47.57 34.58 10.20
N LYS A 268 46.48 35.24 9.72
CA LYS A 268 46.08 35.35 8.29
C LYS A 268 44.61 35.83 8.08
N PRO A 269 44.32 36.49 6.93
CA PRO A 269 43.18 37.40 6.77
C PRO A 269 41.87 36.73 6.31
N GLN A 270 40.78 37.51 6.44
CA GLN A 270 39.39 37.16 6.15
C GLN A 270 39.08 37.17 4.64
N SER A 271 38.44 36.10 4.14
CA SER A 271 38.01 35.99 2.73
C SER A 271 36.54 36.41 2.58
N GLN A 272 36.27 37.20 1.54
CA GLN A 272 34.95 37.70 1.15
C GLN A 272 34.10 36.62 0.45
N LYS A 273 32.78 36.72 0.64
CA LYS A 273 31.75 36.05 -0.18
C LYS A 273 31.83 36.55 -1.62
N GLU A 274 31.60 35.65 -2.58
CA GLU A 274 30.78 35.95 -3.76
C GLU A 274 30.10 34.69 -4.30
N GLU A 275 28.91 34.89 -4.87
CA GLU A 275 27.90 33.91 -5.26
C GLU A 275 28.19 33.22 -6.61
N LYS A 276 27.69 31.98 -6.76
CA LYS A 276 27.21 31.26 -7.97
C LYS A 276 27.12 29.77 -7.59
N GLY A 277 26.20 28.91 -8.02
CA GLY A 277 25.08 28.92 -8.95
C GLY A 277 24.65 27.45 -9.07
N ILE A 278 23.35 27.16 -9.09
CA ILE A 278 22.80 25.79 -9.06
C ILE A 278 22.96 25.15 -10.45
N VAL A 279 24.15 24.63 -10.80
CA VAL A 279 24.34 23.74 -11.98
C VAL A 279 25.36 22.59 -11.76
N ASP A 280 26.24 22.59 -10.76
CA ASP A 280 27.43 21.70 -10.77
C ASP A 280 27.36 20.30 -10.12
N ARG A 281 26.22 19.85 -9.57
CA ARG A 281 26.21 18.57 -8.81
C ARG A 281 26.37 17.30 -9.66
N VAL A 282 26.03 17.32 -10.95
CA VAL A 282 26.08 16.12 -11.80
C VAL A 282 27.50 15.86 -12.32
N THR A 283 28.23 16.90 -12.73
CA THR A 283 29.61 16.81 -13.25
C THR A 283 30.62 16.34 -12.19
N ASP A 284 30.45 16.79 -10.95
CA ASP A 284 31.33 16.43 -9.83
C ASP A 284 31.27 14.95 -9.46
N TRP A 285 30.10 14.33 -9.58
CA TRP A 285 29.91 12.90 -9.29
C TRP A 285 30.63 12.00 -10.30
N TRP A 286 30.56 12.31 -11.60
CA TRP A 286 31.26 11.57 -12.65
C TRP A 286 32.78 11.71 -12.57
N ASN A 287 33.27 12.90 -12.19
CA ASN A 287 34.70 13.17 -12.03
C ASN A 287 35.34 12.35 -10.89
N LYS A 288 34.61 12.15 -9.77
CA LYS A 288 35.06 11.34 -8.62
C LYS A 288 35.16 9.84 -8.93
N LEU A 289 34.43 9.33 -9.93
CA LEU A 289 34.49 7.92 -10.34
C LEU A 289 35.69 7.63 -11.28
N GLU A 290 36.15 8.65 -12.02
CA GLU A 290 37.22 8.52 -13.01
C GLU A 290 38.61 8.90 -12.48
N LEU A 291 38.73 9.87 -11.57
CA LEU A 291 39.99 10.24 -10.91
C LEU A 291 39.89 10.30 -9.39
N TRP A 292 40.92 9.79 -8.74
CA TRP A 292 41.06 9.64 -7.29
C TRP A 292 42.18 10.53 -6.75
N ASP A 293 42.03 11.85 -6.84
CA ASP A 293 43.00 12.79 -6.29
C ASP A 293 42.43 13.57 -5.12
N TRP A 294 43.04 13.40 -3.94
CA TRP A 294 42.52 13.94 -2.68
C TRP A 294 43.59 14.76 -1.96
N ALA A 295 43.21 15.95 -1.48
CA ALA A 295 43.94 16.68 -0.45
C ALA A 295 43.40 16.23 0.92
N GLU A 296 44.28 15.84 1.84
CA GLU A 296 43.93 15.59 3.24
C GLU A 296 43.46 16.90 3.88
N SER A 297 42.33 16.87 4.59
CA SER A 297 41.85 18.01 5.39
C SER A 297 41.16 17.47 6.65
N PRO A 298 41.72 17.68 7.84
CA PRO A 298 41.06 17.26 9.09
C PRO A 298 39.89 18.20 9.42
N GLY A 299 38.72 17.63 9.71
CA GLY A 299 37.50 18.38 10.06
C GLY A 299 37.14 18.26 11.54
N THR A 300 36.87 19.39 12.22
CA THR A 300 36.40 19.51 13.61
C THR A 300 34.93 19.96 13.69
N ILE A 301 34.10 19.48 14.64
CA ILE A 301 32.71 19.98 14.84
C ILE A 301 32.26 20.07 16.33
N LYS A 302 31.32 21.00 16.59
CA LYS A 302 30.77 21.47 17.88
C LYS A 302 29.42 20.80 18.26
N PRO A 303 29.02 20.82 19.56
CA PRO A 303 27.94 19.99 20.12
C PRO A 303 26.50 20.21 19.64
N THR A 304 26.23 21.19 18.78
CA THR A 304 24.85 21.62 18.45
C THR A 304 24.43 21.34 17.00
N GLN A 305 25.14 20.46 16.28
CA GLN A 305 24.84 20.21 14.87
C GLN A 305 23.67 19.20 14.71
N PRO A 306 22.60 19.56 13.98
CA PRO A 306 21.50 18.65 13.67
C PRO A 306 21.90 17.58 12.63
N PRO A 307 21.24 16.39 12.62
CA PRO A 307 21.55 15.31 11.69
C PRO A 307 21.21 15.67 10.24
N THR A 308 21.94 15.06 9.31
CA THR A 308 21.85 15.34 7.87
C THR A 308 20.69 14.55 7.25
N GLN A 309 19.86 15.19 6.43
CA GLN A 309 18.66 14.55 5.85
C GLN A 309 19.04 13.54 4.76
N GLN A 310 18.51 12.31 4.87
CA GLN A 310 18.79 11.19 3.94
C GLN A 310 18.19 11.40 2.54
N PRO A 311 18.94 11.10 1.46
CA PRO A 311 18.37 10.73 0.16
C PRO A 311 17.79 9.32 0.19
N ALA A 312 16.68 9.10 -0.51
CA ALA A 312 15.95 7.84 -0.53
C ALA A 312 16.45 6.89 -1.64
N ASP A 313 17.23 5.86 -1.29
CA ASP A 313 17.16 4.52 -1.89
C ASP A 313 18.22 3.55 -1.30
N GLY A 314 17.86 2.26 -1.16
CA GLY A 314 18.83 1.16 -0.98
C GLY A 314 18.44 0.06 0.00
N LYS A 315 17.93 -1.08 -0.52
CA LYS A 315 17.77 -2.34 0.22
C LYS A 315 19.07 -3.17 0.15
N ALA A 316 19.45 -3.78 1.27
CA ALA A 316 20.39 -4.92 1.30
C ALA A 316 19.86 -6.02 2.23
N VAL A 317 19.97 -7.28 1.78
CA VAL A 317 19.59 -8.50 2.52
C VAL A 317 20.87 -9.05 3.18
N SER A 318 20.85 -9.22 4.50
CA SER A 318 21.98 -9.69 5.32
C SER A 318 21.89 -11.19 5.62
N VAL A 319 22.98 -11.93 5.42
CA VAL A 319 23.30 -13.15 6.17
C VAL A 319 24.41 -12.77 7.15
N VAL A 320 24.22 -13.06 8.44
CA VAL A 320 25.17 -12.75 9.52
C VAL A 320 26.16 -13.91 9.62
N GLN A 321 27.47 -13.61 9.65
CA GLN A 321 28.50 -14.56 10.08
C GLN A 321 29.25 -13.94 11.28
N ASP A 322 29.41 -14.78 12.31
CA ASP A 322 29.68 -14.50 13.72
C ASP A 322 30.57 -13.29 14.08
N THR A 323 29.98 -12.37 14.86
CA THR A 323 30.70 -11.63 15.90
C THR A 323 30.50 -12.39 17.21
N GLY A 324 31.53 -12.65 18.01
CA GLY A 324 31.46 -13.41 19.26
C GLY A 324 30.58 -12.84 20.38
N VAL A 325 29.70 -11.88 20.08
CA VAL A 325 28.68 -11.38 20.99
C VAL A 325 27.38 -12.13 20.74
N GLU A 326 27.02 -12.93 21.74
CA GLU A 326 25.73 -13.60 21.82
C GLU A 326 24.60 -12.58 21.93
N ASP A 327 23.60 -12.66 21.05
CA ASP A 327 22.35 -11.90 21.18
C ASP A 327 21.20 -12.47 20.34
N ILE A 328 19.96 -12.17 20.76
CA ILE A 328 18.76 -12.35 19.94
C ILE A 328 18.45 -11.01 19.27
N LEU A 329 18.48 -11.01 17.94
CA LEU A 329 18.39 -9.81 17.09
C LEU A 329 16.95 -9.51 16.67
N ASP A 330 16.16 -10.55 16.40
CA ASP A 330 14.78 -10.42 15.90
C ASP A 330 13.99 -11.68 16.21
N ALA A 331 12.67 -11.57 16.39
CA ALA A 331 11.75 -12.70 16.43
C ALA A 331 10.41 -12.33 15.79
N TYR A 332 9.89 -13.21 14.94
CA TYR A 332 8.71 -12.93 14.12
C TYR A 332 7.99 -14.19 13.61
N PHE A 333 6.75 -14.00 13.14
CA PHE A 333 6.01 -15.02 12.40
C PHE A 333 6.38 -14.95 10.92
N ALA A 334 6.53 -16.11 10.27
CA ALA A 334 6.93 -16.19 8.86
C ALA A 334 6.12 -17.22 8.07
N LYS A 335 6.05 -16.99 6.75
CA LYS A 335 5.70 -18.02 5.76
C LYS A 335 6.95 -18.45 5.01
N LYS A 336 7.05 -19.73 4.69
CA LYS A 336 8.12 -20.29 3.86
C LYS A 336 7.72 -20.14 2.40
N GLU A 337 8.49 -19.36 1.66
CA GLU A 337 8.31 -19.13 0.24
C GLU A 337 9.57 -19.55 -0.52
N TYR A 338 9.42 -20.12 -1.70
CA TYR A 338 10.56 -20.49 -2.54
C TYR A 338 10.81 -19.38 -3.55
N THR A 339 11.52 -18.32 -3.14
CA THR A 339 11.80 -17.16 -4.01
C THR A 339 13.27 -16.82 -4.15
N LYS A 340 14.17 -17.44 -3.37
CA LYS A 340 15.61 -17.20 -3.45
C LYS A 340 16.18 -17.95 -4.64
N GLN A 341 16.81 -17.28 -5.59
CA GLN A 341 17.50 -17.95 -6.70
C GLN A 341 18.78 -18.63 -6.16
N THR A 342 18.91 -19.97 -6.27
CA THR A 342 20.04 -20.71 -5.64
C THR A 342 21.17 -21.06 -6.60
N GLY A 343 21.07 -20.71 -7.88
CA GLY A 343 22.01 -21.13 -8.94
C GLY A 343 22.10 -22.65 -9.16
N GLU A 344 21.48 -23.46 -8.30
CA GLU A 344 21.47 -24.91 -8.36
C GLU A 344 20.61 -25.38 -9.53
N ALA A 345 21.16 -26.24 -10.39
CA ALA A 345 20.42 -26.82 -11.50
C ALA A 345 19.22 -27.64 -11.01
N ALA A 346 18.04 -27.38 -11.57
CA ALA A 346 16.83 -28.18 -11.36
C ALA A 346 16.58 -29.17 -12.49
N GLY A 347 16.83 -28.75 -13.73
CA GLY A 347 16.63 -29.56 -14.92
C GLY A 347 16.56 -28.71 -16.18
N THR A 348 15.79 -29.15 -17.17
CA THR A 348 15.54 -28.37 -18.39
C THR A 348 14.05 -28.18 -18.61
N PHE A 349 13.66 -27.04 -19.17
CA PHE A 349 12.29 -26.74 -19.56
C PHE A 349 12.20 -26.58 -21.07
N GLU A 350 11.21 -27.23 -21.67
CA GLU A 350 10.92 -27.16 -23.10
C GLU A 350 9.75 -26.18 -23.33
N TYR A 351 10.00 -25.13 -24.11
CA TYR A 351 9.03 -24.10 -24.45
C TYR A 351 8.67 -24.15 -25.94
N THR A 352 7.37 -24.20 -26.24
CA THR A 352 6.85 -24.18 -27.62
C THR A 352 6.57 -22.75 -28.09
N ILE A 353 7.16 -22.38 -29.21
CA ILE A 353 7.03 -21.06 -29.85
C ILE A 353 5.64 -20.89 -30.46
N GLY A 354 4.98 -19.76 -30.16
CA GLY A 354 3.58 -19.51 -30.57
C GLY A 354 3.40 -18.77 -31.91
N SER A 355 4.46 -18.20 -32.48
CA SER A 355 4.45 -17.31 -33.65
C SER A 355 5.49 -17.73 -34.69
N ASN A 356 5.31 -17.34 -35.95
CA ASN A 356 6.31 -17.56 -37.01
C ASN A 356 7.35 -16.43 -37.06
N GLY A 357 8.53 -16.71 -37.62
CA GLY A 357 9.52 -15.69 -37.99
C GLY A 357 10.26 -15.04 -36.81
N ASN A 358 10.42 -15.72 -35.68
CA ASN A 358 11.16 -15.18 -34.53
C ASN A 358 12.66 -15.33 -34.79
N LYS A 359 13.33 -14.25 -35.19
CA LYS A 359 14.77 -14.23 -35.49
C LYS A 359 15.62 -14.24 -34.22
N SER A 360 16.66 -15.05 -34.20
CA SER A 360 17.62 -15.23 -33.10
C SER A 360 19.08 -15.33 -33.56
N ALA A 361 19.40 -14.81 -34.75
CA ALA A 361 20.75 -14.90 -35.32
C ALA A 361 21.75 -13.97 -34.60
N THR A 362 21.29 -12.81 -34.12
CA THR A 362 22.13 -11.83 -33.41
C THR A 362 21.90 -11.83 -31.90
N ALA A 363 22.87 -11.32 -31.12
CA ALA A 363 22.73 -11.21 -29.67
C ALA A 363 21.51 -10.37 -29.24
N ALA A 364 21.24 -9.27 -29.95
CA ALA A 364 20.08 -8.41 -29.69
C ALA A 364 18.74 -9.11 -29.99
N GLU A 365 18.71 -9.92 -31.05
CA GLU A 365 17.54 -10.72 -31.42
C GLU A 365 17.27 -11.84 -30.40
N LYS A 366 18.31 -12.57 -29.96
CA LYS A 366 18.19 -13.57 -28.88
C LYS A 366 17.69 -12.95 -27.58
N GLU A 367 18.22 -11.78 -27.21
CA GLU A 367 17.80 -11.02 -26.04
C GLU A 367 16.30 -10.69 -26.10
N ASN A 368 15.81 -10.21 -27.25
CA ASN A 368 14.40 -9.86 -27.45
C ASN A 368 13.48 -11.09 -27.32
N ILE A 369 13.81 -12.20 -27.98
CA ILE A 369 13.01 -13.44 -27.86
C ILE A 369 13.07 -13.98 -26.44
N ALA A 370 14.24 -14.02 -25.81
CA ALA A 370 14.40 -14.53 -24.47
C ALA A 370 13.58 -13.73 -23.44
N ARG A 371 13.52 -12.39 -23.56
CA ARG A 371 12.63 -11.55 -22.72
C ARG A 371 11.16 -11.89 -22.94
N ILE A 372 10.74 -12.09 -24.19
CA ILE A 372 9.36 -12.46 -24.51
C ILE A 372 9.01 -13.81 -23.88
N ILE A 373 9.88 -14.82 -23.99
CA ILE A 373 9.69 -16.15 -23.40
C ILE A 373 9.63 -16.05 -21.88
N LEU A 374 10.58 -15.33 -21.25
CA LEU A 374 10.64 -15.16 -19.80
C LEU A 374 9.34 -14.56 -19.22
N GLY A 375 8.64 -13.72 -20.00
CA GLY A 375 7.35 -13.12 -19.61
C GLY A 375 6.13 -14.04 -19.72
N LYS A 376 6.23 -15.25 -20.31
CA LYS A 376 5.08 -16.13 -20.58
C LYS A 376 4.60 -16.85 -19.32
N SER A 377 3.29 -17.12 -19.28
CA SER A 377 2.63 -17.85 -18.18
C SER A 377 3.26 -19.22 -17.92
N ALA A 378 3.66 -19.94 -18.96
CA ALA A 378 4.35 -21.24 -18.85
C ALA A 378 5.67 -21.15 -18.06
N ILE A 379 6.41 -20.04 -18.19
CA ILE A 379 7.65 -19.81 -17.44
C ILE A 379 7.34 -19.37 -16.02
N LYS A 380 6.31 -18.54 -15.83
CA LYS A 380 5.84 -18.16 -14.49
C LYS A 380 5.37 -19.38 -13.68
N ALA A 381 4.82 -20.41 -14.32
CA ALA A 381 4.41 -21.66 -13.67
C ALA A 381 5.58 -22.49 -13.12
N LEU A 382 6.84 -22.22 -13.49
CA LEU A 382 8.00 -22.89 -12.90
C LEU A 382 8.08 -22.68 -11.38
N SER A 383 7.61 -21.53 -10.87
CA SER A 383 7.64 -21.26 -9.42
C SER A 383 6.76 -22.22 -8.63
N GLU A 384 5.69 -22.78 -9.23
CA GLU A 384 4.84 -23.80 -8.61
C GLU A 384 5.61 -25.12 -8.40
N LYS A 385 6.60 -25.38 -9.27
CA LYS A 385 7.54 -26.49 -9.15
C LYS A 385 8.76 -26.16 -8.27
N LYS A 386 8.78 -24.98 -7.63
CA LYS A 386 9.92 -24.45 -6.87
C LYS A 386 11.16 -24.28 -7.78
N GLU A 387 10.96 -23.90 -9.04
CA GLU A 387 12.00 -23.68 -10.05
C GLU A 387 11.90 -22.29 -10.69
N TYR A 388 12.99 -21.84 -11.33
CA TYR A 388 13.04 -20.65 -12.17
C TYR A 388 13.99 -20.86 -13.35
N THR A 389 13.99 -19.93 -14.31
CA THR A 389 15.02 -19.86 -15.36
C THR A 389 15.52 -18.42 -15.48
N THR A 390 16.62 -18.23 -16.20
CA THR A 390 17.24 -16.91 -16.41
C THR A 390 17.19 -16.51 -17.86
N LEU A 391 17.30 -15.20 -18.12
CA LEU A 391 17.42 -14.67 -19.48
C LEU A 391 18.59 -15.32 -20.22
N GLU A 392 19.73 -15.49 -19.54
CA GLU A 392 20.92 -16.12 -20.11
C GLU A 392 20.71 -17.61 -20.43
N ALA A 393 20.00 -18.35 -19.59
CA ALA A 393 19.68 -19.75 -19.87
C ALA A 393 18.77 -19.89 -21.10
N ILE A 394 17.77 -19.02 -21.25
CA ILE A 394 16.90 -19.02 -22.43
C ILE A 394 17.69 -18.63 -23.69
N LYS A 395 18.55 -17.61 -23.61
CA LYS A 395 19.45 -17.21 -24.72
C LYS A 395 20.36 -18.36 -25.15
N ALA A 396 20.89 -19.12 -24.20
CA ALA A 396 21.70 -20.29 -24.48
C ALA A 396 20.90 -21.40 -25.18
N GLY A 397 19.60 -21.54 -24.88
CA GLY A 397 18.69 -22.48 -25.54
C GLY A 397 18.28 -22.08 -26.97
N LEU A 398 18.40 -20.80 -27.34
CA LEU A 398 18.11 -20.30 -28.69
C LEU A 398 19.30 -20.56 -29.63
N THR A 399 19.29 -21.73 -30.27
CA THR A 399 20.38 -22.22 -31.13
C THR A 399 20.14 -22.04 -32.62
N LYS A 400 18.89 -21.84 -33.06
CA LYS A 400 18.55 -21.57 -34.47
C LYS A 400 18.60 -20.08 -34.81
N ASP A 401 18.77 -19.75 -36.07
CA ASP A 401 18.70 -18.37 -36.58
C ASP A 401 17.26 -17.84 -36.63
N VAL A 402 16.28 -18.71 -36.83
CA VAL A 402 14.85 -18.38 -36.85
C VAL A 402 14.06 -19.53 -36.22
N TYR A 403 13.11 -19.17 -35.34
CA TYR A 403 12.11 -20.06 -34.78
C TYR A 403 10.71 -19.73 -35.30
N ASN A 404 9.97 -20.76 -35.70
CA ASN A 404 8.61 -20.70 -36.19
C ASN A 404 7.61 -21.30 -35.20
N LYS A 405 6.32 -21.12 -35.50
CA LYS A 405 5.23 -21.60 -34.66
C LYS A 405 5.33 -23.11 -34.50
N ASN A 406 5.09 -23.58 -33.28
CA ASN A 406 5.20 -24.97 -32.81
C ASN A 406 6.62 -25.52 -32.71
N GLU A 407 7.65 -24.77 -33.08
CA GLU A 407 9.03 -25.18 -32.79
C GLU A 407 9.32 -25.05 -31.30
N LYS A 408 10.26 -25.85 -30.81
CA LYS A 408 10.57 -25.95 -29.39
C LYS A 408 11.95 -25.41 -29.06
N VAL A 409 12.06 -24.78 -27.90
CA VAL A 409 13.31 -24.27 -27.33
C VAL A 409 13.47 -24.92 -25.96
N THR A 410 14.62 -25.55 -25.72
CA THR A 410 14.92 -26.17 -24.43
C THR A 410 16.02 -25.38 -23.74
N PHE A 411 15.81 -25.04 -22.47
CA PHE A 411 16.78 -24.28 -21.67
C PHE A 411 16.82 -24.75 -20.21
N GLN A 412 17.91 -24.43 -19.53
CA GLN A 412 18.15 -24.81 -18.13
C GLN A 412 17.17 -24.14 -17.17
N THR A 413 16.69 -24.90 -16.19
CA THR A 413 16.01 -24.40 -15.00
C THR A 413 16.88 -24.59 -13.75
N PHE A 414 16.59 -23.77 -12.75
CA PHE A 414 17.31 -23.68 -11.50
C PHE A 414 16.32 -23.77 -10.33
N LYS A 415 16.78 -24.28 -9.19
CA LYS A 415 15.92 -24.40 -8.00
C LYS A 415 15.71 -23.04 -7.35
N LEU A 416 14.51 -22.82 -6.84
CA LEU A 416 14.22 -21.74 -5.90
C LEU A 416 14.47 -22.27 -4.49
N GLY A 417 15.28 -21.55 -3.72
CA GLY A 417 15.56 -21.77 -2.33
C GLY A 417 14.47 -21.19 -1.45
N ALA A 418 14.25 -21.87 -0.32
CA ALA A 418 13.31 -21.42 0.69
C ALA A 418 13.81 -20.14 1.39
N GLU A 419 12.88 -19.20 1.55
CA GLU A 419 13.04 -17.96 2.28
C GLU A 419 11.86 -17.85 3.27
N PHE A 420 12.15 -17.45 4.50
CA PHE A 420 11.14 -17.27 5.53
C PHE A 420 10.72 -15.80 5.55
N LYS A 421 9.66 -15.47 4.81
CA LYS A 421 9.16 -14.11 4.73
C LYS A 421 8.33 -13.78 5.95
N LYS A 422 8.74 -12.73 6.65
CA LYS A 422 8.01 -12.18 7.79
C LYS A 422 6.57 -11.85 7.37
N VAL A 423 5.61 -12.31 8.16
CA VAL A 423 4.20 -11.97 8.04
C VAL A 423 3.74 -11.30 9.32
N ASN A 424 2.92 -10.27 9.18
CA ASN A 424 2.44 -9.49 10.32
C ASN A 424 0.98 -9.81 10.68
N SER A 425 0.33 -10.71 9.93
CA SER A 425 -0.99 -11.23 10.28
C SER A 425 -1.24 -12.61 9.70
N ALA A 426 -2.16 -13.35 10.32
CA ALA A 426 -2.79 -14.54 9.75
C ALA A 426 -4.10 -14.85 10.49
N PRO A 427 -5.09 -15.49 9.84
CA PRO A 427 -6.24 -16.01 10.56
C PRO A 427 -5.83 -17.19 11.46
N LEU A 428 -6.63 -17.44 12.50
CA LEU A 428 -6.57 -18.71 13.23
C LEU A 428 -6.67 -19.90 12.26
N ASP A 429 -6.10 -21.03 12.64
CA ASP A 429 -6.02 -22.25 11.84
C ASP A 429 -5.04 -22.16 10.65
N THR A 430 -4.12 -21.18 10.67
CA THR A 430 -3.05 -21.04 9.65
C THR A 430 -1.76 -21.73 10.09
N LYS A 431 -1.07 -22.41 9.16
CA LYS A 431 0.28 -22.93 9.36
C LYS A 431 1.34 -21.84 9.11
N LEU A 432 2.25 -21.65 10.06
CA LEU A 432 3.27 -20.59 10.07
C LEU A 432 4.61 -21.12 10.61
N TYR A 433 5.64 -20.29 10.55
CA TYR A 433 6.89 -20.50 11.29
C TYR A 433 7.06 -19.42 12.36
N LEU A 434 7.49 -19.80 13.55
CA LEU A 434 8.15 -18.89 14.48
C LEU A 434 9.63 -18.85 14.12
N VAL A 435 10.14 -17.64 13.85
CA VAL A 435 11.54 -17.44 13.45
C VAL A 435 12.20 -16.49 14.42
N ALA A 436 13.39 -16.83 14.90
CA ALA A 436 14.26 -15.89 15.61
C ALA A 436 15.64 -15.84 14.95
N ARG A 437 16.18 -14.63 14.80
CA ARG A 437 17.54 -14.38 14.32
C ARG A 437 18.42 -14.04 15.49
N THR A 438 19.62 -14.60 15.50
CA THR A 438 20.57 -14.51 16.60
C THR A 438 21.98 -14.30 16.08
N SER A 439 22.84 -13.69 16.87
CA SER A 439 24.29 -13.60 16.66
C SER A 439 25.01 -14.37 17.77
N GLY A 440 26.13 -15.04 17.49
CA GLY A 440 26.98 -15.68 18.49
C GLY A 440 26.38 -16.89 19.23
N LEU A 441 25.09 -17.20 19.03
CA LEU A 441 24.35 -18.24 19.74
C LEU A 441 24.21 -19.55 18.94
N ASN A 442 25.01 -19.75 17.89
CA ASN A 442 24.91 -20.93 17.04
C ASN A 442 25.16 -22.23 17.84
N GLY A 443 24.31 -23.23 17.68
CA GLY A 443 24.34 -24.49 18.45
C GLY A 443 23.72 -24.41 19.86
N LYS A 444 23.31 -23.23 20.34
CA LYS A 444 22.59 -23.06 21.61
C LYS A 444 21.09 -23.32 21.45
N GLN A 445 20.39 -23.54 22.58
CA GLN A 445 18.92 -23.65 22.61
C GLN A 445 18.28 -22.26 22.75
N ALA A 446 17.22 -22.03 21.98
CA ALA A 446 16.34 -20.88 22.14
C ALA A 446 14.88 -21.32 22.36
N THR A 447 14.17 -20.55 23.16
CA THR A 447 12.76 -20.73 23.50
C THR A 447 11.96 -19.53 23.03
N LEU A 448 10.92 -19.76 22.23
CA LEU A 448 9.98 -18.75 21.77
C LEU A 448 8.63 -18.93 22.47
N ILE A 449 8.04 -17.84 22.94
CA ILE A 449 6.76 -17.82 23.67
C ILE A 449 5.88 -16.78 23.00
N VAL A 450 4.69 -17.20 22.55
CA VAL A 450 3.70 -16.31 21.94
C VAL A 450 2.77 -15.78 23.02
N LYS A 451 2.56 -14.46 23.05
CA LYS A 451 1.73 -13.78 24.05
C LYS A 451 0.73 -12.84 23.41
N GLU A 452 -0.42 -12.69 24.06
CA GLU A 452 -1.46 -11.73 23.68
C GLU A 452 -1.13 -10.33 24.23
N LYS A 453 -1.35 -9.28 23.45
CA LYS A 453 -1.22 -7.88 23.89
C LYS A 453 -2.34 -7.55 24.88
N ASP A 454 -3.58 -7.74 24.46
CA ASP A 454 -4.78 -7.26 25.16
C ASP A 454 -5.61 -8.37 25.81
N GLY A 455 -5.26 -9.63 25.52
CA GLY A 455 -5.86 -10.82 26.09
C GLY A 455 -7.28 -11.09 25.62
N LEU A 456 -7.57 -10.99 24.32
CA LEU A 456 -8.94 -11.24 23.83
C LEU A 456 -9.33 -12.73 23.96
N ILE A 457 -8.38 -13.63 23.74
CA ILE A 457 -8.59 -15.08 23.74
C ILE A 457 -8.45 -15.64 25.14
N LYS A 458 -7.32 -15.44 25.84
CA LYS A 458 -7.09 -15.99 27.19
C LYS A 458 -7.59 -15.09 28.32
N GLY A 459 -8.01 -13.85 28.01
CA GLY A 459 -8.71 -12.98 28.97
C GLY A 459 -7.81 -12.04 29.77
N SER A 460 -6.49 -12.06 29.58
CA SER A 460 -5.56 -11.15 30.27
C SER A 460 -4.42 -10.66 29.36
N ALA A 461 -4.08 -9.38 29.49
CA ALA A 461 -2.97 -8.78 28.76
C ALA A 461 -1.64 -9.45 29.13
N GLY A 462 -0.83 -9.78 28.13
CA GLY A 462 0.43 -10.50 28.30
C GLY A 462 0.29 -12.01 28.53
N ALA A 463 -0.92 -12.58 28.47
CA ALA A 463 -1.14 -14.01 28.61
C ALA A 463 -0.41 -14.80 27.53
N VAL A 464 0.14 -15.96 27.90
CA VAL A 464 0.73 -16.90 26.94
C VAL A 464 -0.39 -17.59 26.16
N LEU A 465 -0.26 -17.61 24.83
CA LEU A 465 -1.19 -18.27 23.93
C LEU A 465 -0.61 -19.63 23.50
N PRO A 466 -1.14 -20.77 24.00
CA PRO A 466 -0.66 -22.09 23.60
C PRO A 466 -1.01 -22.40 22.14
N LEU A 467 -0.07 -22.85 21.33
CA LEU A 467 -0.31 -23.19 19.92
C LEU A 467 0.16 -24.62 19.61
N LEU A 468 -0.29 -25.19 18.51
CA LEU A 468 0.20 -26.48 18.03
C LEU A 468 1.59 -26.34 17.37
N GLU A 469 2.60 -27.02 17.91
CA GLU A 469 3.85 -27.29 17.21
C GLU A 469 3.64 -28.45 16.22
N ILE A 470 4.09 -28.28 14.99
CA ILE A 470 3.95 -29.26 13.91
C ILE A 470 5.30 -29.51 13.22
N THR A 471 5.41 -30.59 12.47
CA THR A 471 6.63 -30.95 11.73
C THR A 471 6.69 -30.28 10.36
N GLU A 472 7.89 -30.20 9.77
CA GLU A 472 8.06 -29.73 8.38
C GLU A 472 7.23 -30.56 7.38
N ALA A 473 7.08 -31.87 7.59
CA ALA A 473 6.22 -32.70 6.75
C ALA A 473 4.74 -32.31 6.87
N GLN A 474 4.29 -31.97 8.08
CA GLN A 474 2.91 -31.51 8.33
C GLN A 474 2.65 -30.11 7.78
N MET A 475 3.69 -29.28 7.57
CA MET A 475 3.54 -27.98 6.89
C MET A 475 3.08 -28.13 5.43
N GLU A 476 3.51 -29.20 4.74
CA GLU A 476 3.20 -29.41 3.32
C GLU A 476 1.93 -30.28 3.08
N GLN A 477 1.38 -30.90 4.13
CA GLN A 477 0.15 -31.71 4.04
C GLN A 477 -1.12 -30.85 4.10
N ALA A 478 -2.10 -31.14 3.24
CA ALA A 478 -3.46 -30.62 3.40
C ALA A 478 -4.13 -31.31 4.60
N THR A 479 -4.71 -30.54 5.53
CA THR A 479 -5.43 -31.10 6.67
C THR A 479 -6.81 -31.59 6.22
N PRO A 480 -7.13 -32.89 6.29
CA PRO A 480 -8.45 -33.39 5.90
C PRO A 480 -9.51 -32.95 6.90
N ALA A 481 -10.68 -32.52 6.41
CA ALA A 481 -11.81 -32.15 7.26
C ALA A 481 -12.26 -33.35 8.12
N GLY A 482 -12.45 -33.14 9.43
CA GLY A 482 -13.01 -34.14 10.35
C GLY A 482 -12.02 -35.15 10.95
N THR A 483 -10.70 -34.96 10.80
CA THR A 483 -9.67 -35.76 11.49
C THR A 483 -8.92 -34.92 12.53
N ALA A 484 -8.44 -35.56 13.61
CA ALA A 484 -7.68 -34.88 14.65
C ALA A 484 -6.44 -34.20 14.05
N VAL A 485 -6.30 -32.88 14.29
CA VAL A 485 -5.19 -32.12 13.71
C VAL A 485 -3.87 -32.58 14.34
N PRO A 486 -2.93 -33.09 13.53
CA PRO A 486 -1.67 -33.61 14.04
C PRO A 486 -0.80 -32.45 14.58
N GLY A 487 -0.18 -32.65 15.75
CA GLY A 487 0.66 -31.66 16.41
C GLY A 487 0.67 -31.81 17.94
N THR A 488 1.55 -31.07 18.60
CA THR A 488 1.63 -31.01 20.07
C THR A 488 1.36 -29.59 20.54
N GLU A 489 0.37 -29.41 21.40
CA GLU A 489 0.09 -28.09 21.97
C GLU A 489 1.18 -27.69 22.96
N LYS A 490 1.76 -26.50 22.75
CA LYS A 490 2.82 -25.96 23.58
C LYS A 490 2.62 -24.49 23.86
N SER A 491 3.01 -24.10 25.06
CA SER A 491 3.11 -22.70 25.50
C SER A 491 4.53 -22.13 25.29
N GLN A 492 5.51 -23.00 25.02
CA GLN A 492 6.91 -22.64 24.80
C GLN A 492 7.47 -23.51 23.67
N PHE A 493 8.11 -22.89 22.70
CA PHE A 493 8.64 -23.55 21.50
C PHE A 493 10.16 -23.51 21.53
N THR A 494 10.80 -24.66 21.67
CA THR A 494 12.25 -24.79 21.86
C THR A 494 12.91 -25.38 20.64
N GLY A 495 14.09 -24.89 20.28
CA GLY A 495 14.91 -25.52 19.26
C GLY A 495 16.35 -25.05 19.27
N THR A 496 17.19 -25.77 18.52
CA THR A 496 18.60 -25.43 18.34
C THR A 496 18.74 -24.30 17.32
N ILE A 497 19.58 -23.33 17.63
CA ILE A 497 19.95 -22.26 16.70
C ILE A 497 20.94 -22.81 15.68
N GLU A 498 20.61 -22.71 14.39
CA GLU A 498 21.46 -23.15 13.28
C GLU A 498 21.69 -21.99 12.30
N ASN A 499 22.96 -21.72 11.98
CA ASN A 499 23.38 -20.59 11.15
C ASN A 499 22.79 -19.25 11.63
N GLY A 500 22.76 -19.05 12.95
CA GLY A 500 22.21 -17.84 13.58
C GLY A 500 20.70 -17.70 13.45
N VAL A 501 19.96 -18.76 13.12
CA VAL A 501 18.51 -18.72 12.98
C VAL A 501 17.87 -19.95 13.63
N ILE A 502 16.75 -19.74 14.29
CA ILE A 502 15.83 -20.81 14.68
C ILE A 502 14.52 -20.64 13.90
N LYS A 503 13.97 -21.76 13.44
CA LYS A 503 12.70 -21.85 12.69
C LYS A 503 11.86 -22.99 13.26
N ILE A 504 10.68 -22.68 13.78
CA ILE A 504 9.80 -23.67 14.39
C ILE A 504 8.47 -23.67 13.65
N PRO A 505 8.08 -24.76 12.98
CA PRO A 505 6.79 -24.86 12.32
C PRO A 505 5.66 -24.96 13.36
N ILE A 506 4.62 -24.15 13.18
CA ILE A 506 3.46 -24.09 14.06
C ILE A 506 2.16 -24.07 13.26
N HIS A 507 1.08 -24.51 13.89
CA HIS A 507 -0.28 -24.29 13.43
C HIS A 507 -0.97 -23.36 14.45
N LEU A 508 -1.39 -22.18 13.98
CA LEU A 508 -1.94 -21.09 14.78
C LEU A 508 -3.36 -21.40 15.28
N ARG A 509 -3.45 -22.37 16.19
CA ARG A 509 -4.70 -22.88 16.76
C ARG A 509 -4.41 -23.67 18.05
N PRO A 510 -5.41 -23.90 18.90
CA PRO A 510 -5.34 -24.91 19.95
C PRO A 510 -5.50 -26.31 19.37
N LYS A 511 -5.28 -27.33 20.20
CA LYS A 511 -5.45 -28.73 19.84
C LYS A 511 -6.91 -29.11 19.57
N SER A 512 -7.83 -28.58 20.37
CA SER A 512 -9.28 -28.90 20.28
C SER A 512 -9.99 -28.03 19.24
N ASP A 513 -10.84 -28.63 18.41
CA ASP A 513 -11.73 -27.90 17.49
C ASP A 513 -12.77 -27.06 18.24
N ASP A 514 -13.22 -27.51 19.41
CA ASP A 514 -14.16 -26.76 20.26
C ASP A 514 -13.49 -25.50 20.81
N GLU A 515 -12.24 -25.62 21.28
CA GLU A 515 -11.48 -24.47 21.76
C GLU A 515 -11.16 -23.50 20.61
N LEU A 516 -10.82 -24.02 19.42
CA LEU A 516 -10.63 -23.20 18.23
C LEU A 516 -11.92 -22.44 17.86
N THR A 517 -13.08 -23.07 18.02
CA THR A 517 -14.39 -22.43 17.80
C THR A 517 -14.61 -21.29 18.80
N GLN A 518 -14.29 -21.50 20.08
CA GLN A 518 -14.35 -20.45 21.11
C GLN A 518 -13.38 -19.30 20.82
N TRP A 519 -12.16 -19.59 20.36
CA TRP A 519 -11.19 -18.56 19.96
C TRP A 519 -11.72 -17.74 18.78
N LYS A 520 -12.25 -18.39 17.74
CA LYS A 520 -12.88 -17.73 16.58
C LYS A 520 -14.06 -16.85 17.01
N GLU A 521 -14.90 -17.33 17.93
CA GLU A 521 -16.01 -16.56 18.48
C GLU A 521 -15.51 -15.30 19.20
N LYS A 522 -14.53 -15.40 20.11
CA LYS A 522 -13.95 -14.26 20.83
C LYS A 522 -13.34 -13.22 19.89
N VAL A 523 -12.55 -13.66 18.90
CA VAL A 523 -11.97 -12.77 17.88
C VAL A 523 -13.06 -12.08 17.05
N SER A 524 -14.17 -12.76 16.76
CA SER A 524 -15.29 -12.17 16.02
C SER A 524 -16.10 -11.17 16.84
N LYS A 525 -16.35 -11.49 18.13
CA LYS A 525 -17.20 -10.69 19.02
C LYS A 525 -16.49 -9.40 19.47
N GLY A 526 -15.18 -9.47 19.68
CA GLY A 526 -14.39 -8.38 20.25
C GLY A 526 -14.31 -8.46 21.78
N LYS A 527 -13.66 -7.49 22.41
CA LYS A 527 -13.40 -7.48 23.85
C LYS A 527 -14.68 -7.09 24.59
N GLU A 528 -14.98 -7.79 25.68
CA GLU A 528 -16.09 -7.43 26.56
C GLU A 528 -15.89 -6.00 27.09
N ASP A 529 -16.91 -5.16 26.93
CA ASP A 529 -16.88 -3.72 27.22
C ASP A 529 -18.19 -3.30 27.89
N GLY A 530 -18.39 -3.82 29.09
CA GLY A 530 -19.52 -3.53 29.97
C GLY A 530 -20.75 -4.40 29.73
N GLU A 531 -21.86 -4.00 30.34
CA GLU A 531 -23.14 -4.71 30.26
C GLU A 531 -24.24 -3.76 29.79
N TYR A 532 -25.24 -4.32 29.14
CA TYR A 532 -26.47 -3.66 28.77
C TYR A 532 -27.60 -4.16 29.65
N THR A 533 -28.37 -3.24 30.24
CA THR A 533 -29.57 -3.58 31.01
C THR A 533 -30.81 -3.34 30.16
N TYR A 534 -31.53 -4.41 29.83
CA TYR A 534 -32.79 -4.34 29.10
C TYR A 534 -33.98 -4.40 30.06
N LYS A 535 -34.97 -3.53 29.83
CA LYS A 535 -36.19 -3.40 30.62
C LYS A 535 -37.42 -3.83 29.83
N PHE A 536 -38.17 -4.79 30.34
CA PHE A 536 -39.39 -5.30 29.69
C PHE A 536 -40.54 -4.28 29.78
N ARG A 537 -41.21 -4.03 28.65
CA ARG A 537 -42.31 -3.04 28.55
C ARG A 537 -43.70 -3.63 28.87
N GLY A 538 -43.79 -4.94 29.00
CA GLY A 538 -45.01 -5.71 29.25
C GLY A 538 -44.66 -7.18 29.47
N GLU A 539 -45.68 -7.99 29.77
CA GLU A 539 -45.51 -9.42 30.02
C GLU A 539 -44.85 -10.12 28.83
N ASN A 540 -43.76 -10.86 29.08
CA ASN A 540 -43.06 -11.68 28.09
C ASN A 540 -42.93 -13.11 28.61
N ARG A 541 -43.72 -14.02 28.03
CA ARG A 541 -43.76 -15.42 28.44
C ARG A 541 -42.75 -16.24 27.64
N ILE A 542 -41.76 -16.82 28.33
CA ILE A 542 -40.80 -17.78 27.77
C ILE A 542 -41.20 -19.18 28.27
N THR A 543 -41.62 -20.06 27.36
CA THR A 543 -42.13 -21.41 27.65
C THR A 543 -41.12 -22.52 27.38
N ASP A 544 -40.16 -22.28 26.50
CA ASP A 544 -39.19 -23.25 25.99
C ASP A 544 -37.98 -22.54 25.36
N GLU A 545 -36.94 -23.29 24.98
CA GLU A 545 -35.71 -22.75 24.37
C GLU A 545 -35.94 -22.02 23.03
N ASN A 546 -36.96 -22.38 22.25
CA ASN A 546 -37.27 -21.69 20.98
C ASN A 546 -37.90 -20.31 21.24
N SER A 547 -38.82 -20.23 22.20
CA SER A 547 -39.40 -18.96 22.67
C SER A 547 -38.32 -18.06 23.29
N LYS A 548 -37.32 -18.66 23.96
CA LYS A 548 -36.17 -17.96 24.55
C LYS A 548 -35.29 -17.29 23.49
N LYS A 549 -34.99 -18.00 22.40
CA LYS A 549 -34.26 -17.45 21.24
C LYS A 549 -35.02 -16.30 20.58
N THR A 550 -36.32 -16.46 20.37
CA THR A 550 -37.18 -15.44 19.75
C THR A 550 -37.24 -14.15 20.60
N VAL A 551 -37.38 -14.31 21.93
CA VAL A 551 -37.35 -13.18 22.86
C VAL A 551 -35.97 -12.52 22.89
N ALA A 552 -34.89 -13.29 22.86
CA ALA A 552 -33.52 -12.75 22.80
C ALA A 552 -33.24 -11.92 21.53
N GLU A 553 -33.70 -12.38 20.36
CA GLU A 553 -33.60 -11.64 19.09
C GLU A 553 -34.38 -10.31 19.15
N THR A 554 -35.57 -10.34 19.76
CA THR A 554 -36.40 -9.15 19.98
C THR A 554 -35.71 -8.14 20.90
N ILE A 555 -35.14 -8.61 22.01
CA ILE A 555 -34.33 -7.80 22.93
C ILE A 555 -33.17 -7.14 22.18
N LEU A 556 -32.44 -7.90 21.36
CA LEU A 556 -31.31 -7.39 20.60
C LEU A 556 -31.72 -6.30 19.61
N LYS A 557 -32.80 -6.51 18.84
CA LYS A 557 -33.34 -5.53 17.89
C LYS A 557 -33.70 -4.22 18.59
N ASN A 558 -34.37 -4.32 19.73
CA ASN A 558 -34.77 -3.16 20.54
C ASN A 558 -33.58 -2.42 21.13
N ALA A 559 -32.58 -3.14 21.65
CA ALA A 559 -31.37 -2.54 22.18
C ALA A 559 -30.54 -1.82 21.10
N LYS A 560 -30.49 -2.36 19.86
CA LYS A 560 -29.79 -1.73 18.73
C LYS A 560 -30.47 -0.45 18.21
N SER A 561 -31.80 -0.43 18.20
CA SER A 561 -32.57 0.69 17.66
C SER A 561 -32.85 1.78 18.71
N GLY A 562 -32.84 1.39 19.99
CA GLY A 562 -33.33 2.22 21.09
C GLY A 562 -34.86 2.36 21.06
N ASN A 563 -35.44 2.60 22.23
CA ASN A 563 -36.85 2.97 22.40
C ASN A 563 -37.05 3.75 23.71
N ALA A 564 -38.27 4.20 23.97
CA ALA A 564 -38.62 5.02 25.14
C ALA A 564 -38.25 4.38 26.50
N SER A 565 -38.11 3.05 26.58
CA SER A 565 -37.78 2.33 27.83
C SER A 565 -36.36 1.74 27.84
N ASN A 566 -35.66 1.75 26.70
CA ASN A 566 -34.38 1.08 26.50
C ASN A 566 -33.50 1.95 25.61
N GLN A 567 -32.40 2.47 26.14
CA GLN A 567 -31.49 3.33 25.38
C GLN A 567 -30.84 2.57 24.22
N LYS A 568 -30.57 3.25 23.12
CA LYS A 568 -29.78 2.66 22.02
C LYS A 568 -28.40 2.24 22.55
N ILE A 569 -27.94 1.04 22.18
CA ILE A 569 -26.53 0.64 22.40
C ILE A 569 -25.62 1.70 21.79
N ALA A 570 -24.64 2.16 22.58
CA ALA A 570 -23.69 3.19 22.17
C ALA A 570 -22.92 2.78 20.89
N ASP A 571 -22.66 3.75 20.02
CA ASP A 571 -21.95 3.51 18.77
C ASP A 571 -20.55 2.92 19.04
N GLY A 572 -20.18 1.89 18.27
CA GLY A 572 -18.94 1.13 18.45
C GLY A 572 -19.02 -0.05 19.45
N LYS A 573 -20.14 -0.22 20.15
CA LYS A 573 -20.44 -1.41 20.95
C LYS A 573 -21.41 -2.36 20.24
N SER A 574 -21.39 -3.62 20.61
CA SER A 574 -22.23 -4.68 20.04
C SER A 574 -22.70 -5.64 21.11
N ALA A 575 -23.86 -6.25 20.89
CA ALA A 575 -24.41 -7.34 21.69
C ALA A 575 -24.75 -8.51 20.77
N TYR A 576 -24.76 -9.71 21.33
CA TYR A 576 -25.02 -10.95 20.59
C TYR A 576 -26.18 -11.72 21.21
N VAL A 577 -26.97 -12.38 20.35
CA VAL A 577 -28.18 -13.11 20.75
C VAL A 577 -27.85 -14.18 21.79
N ASP A 578 -26.76 -14.92 21.63
CA ASP A 578 -26.38 -16.01 22.53
C ASP A 578 -26.17 -15.54 23.98
N ASP A 579 -25.62 -14.34 24.17
CA ASP A 579 -25.38 -13.78 25.51
C ASP A 579 -26.69 -13.31 26.16
N ILE A 580 -27.67 -12.89 25.35
CA ILE A 580 -29.02 -12.59 25.80
C ILE A 580 -29.77 -13.87 26.15
N ILE A 581 -29.66 -14.93 25.33
CA ILE A 581 -30.24 -16.25 25.62
C ILE A 581 -29.71 -16.78 26.96
N LYS A 582 -28.40 -16.65 27.22
CA LYS A 582 -27.79 -17.05 28.50
C LYS A 582 -28.33 -16.23 29.69
N ALA A 583 -28.65 -14.97 29.49
CA ALA A 583 -29.19 -14.09 30.53
C ALA A 583 -30.68 -14.32 30.82
N LEU A 584 -31.42 -14.94 29.88
CA LEU A 584 -32.84 -15.25 30.04
C LEU A 584 -33.05 -16.59 30.77
N SER A 585 -34.19 -16.72 31.43
CA SER A 585 -34.71 -17.95 32.05
C SER A 585 -36.04 -18.33 31.42
N ILE A 586 -36.38 -19.62 31.39
CA ILE A 586 -37.71 -20.09 30.96
C ILE A 586 -38.71 -19.72 32.07
N LYS A 587 -39.31 -18.54 31.96
CA LYS A 587 -40.32 -18.00 32.86
C LYS A 587 -41.09 -16.86 32.17
N THR A 588 -42.11 -16.36 32.85
CA THR A 588 -42.75 -15.10 32.48
C THR A 588 -42.00 -13.92 33.09
N TYR A 589 -41.52 -13.00 32.27
CA TYR A 589 -40.96 -11.71 32.69
C TYR A 589 -42.05 -10.65 32.73
N GLN A 590 -42.25 -10.03 33.89
CA GLN A 590 -43.25 -8.98 34.07
C GLN A 590 -42.79 -7.63 33.53
N LYS A 591 -43.74 -6.70 33.40
CA LYS A 591 -43.44 -5.29 33.09
C LYS A 591 -42.43 -4.74 34.10
N ASP A 592 -41.47 -3.97 33.60
CA ASP A 592 -40.38 -3.34 34.35
C ASP A 592 -39.31 -4.31 34.94
N GLU A 593 -39.47 -5.63 34.78
CA GLU A 593 -38.36 -6.56 35.02
C GLU A 593 -37.19 -6.25 34.09
N THR A 594 -35.97 -6.64 34.50
CA THR A 594 -34.76 -6.40 33.73
C THR A 594 -33.95 -7.66 33.51
N VAL A 595 -33.18 -7.65 32.41
CA VAL A 595 -32.16 -8.63 32.11
C VAL A 595 -30.87 -7.92 31.72
N LYS A 596 -29.73 -8.42 32.19
CA LYS A 596 -28.42 -7.88 31.86
C LYS A 596 -27.66 -8.83 30.96
N PHE A 597 -27.03 -8.30 29.92
CA PHE A 597 -26.18 -9.08 29.02
C PHE A 597 -24.96 -8.28 28.59
N LYS A 598 -23.94 -8.99 28.14
CA LYS A 598 -22.62 -8.43 27.82
C LYS A 598 -22.67 -7.54 26.57
N LEU A 599 -21.92 -6.44 26.64
CA LEU A 599 -21.55 -5.64 25.49
C LEU A 599 -20.11 -5.94 25.09
N TYR A 600 -19.83 -5.78 23.81
CA TYR A 600 -18.52 -6.02 23.24
C TYR A 600 -18.10 -4.82 22.41
N LYS A 601 -16.81 -4.52 22.44
CA LYS A 601 -16.17 -3.56 21.55
C LYS A 601 -15.29 -4.31 20.57
N LYS A 602 -15.50 -4.05 19.28
CA LYS A 602 -14.68 -4.69 18.23
C LYS A 602 -13.23 -4.27 18.41
N GLN A 603 -12.36 -5.25 18.60
CA GLN A 603 -10.93 -5.08 18.82
C GLN A 603 -10.20 -6.20 18.08
N GLN A 604 -9.06 -5.89 17.46
CA GLN A 604 -8.20 -6.90 16.87
C GLN A 604 -7.46 -7.65 17.97
N GLU A 605 -7.27 -8.96 17.79
CA GLU A 605 -6.36 -9.70 18.64
C GLU A 605 -4.92 -9.55 18.12
N LEU A 606 -4.01 -9.18 19.01
CA LEU A 606 -2.65 -8.75 18.71
C LEU A 606 -1.67 -9.57 19.52
N LEU A 607 -0.69 -10.20 18.86
CA LEU A 607 0.31 -11.06 19.49
C LEU A 607 1.71 -10.44 19.44
N PHE A 608 2.53 -10.80 20.42
CA PHE A 608 3.96 -10.52 20.45
C PHE A 608 4.75 -11.76 20.88
N ILE A 609 6.07 -11.77 20.65
CA ILE A 609 6.92 -12.93 20.91
C ILE A 609 7.93 -12.58 22.01
N GLN A 610 7.99 -13.37 23.07
CA GLN A 610 9.11 -13.39 24.00
C GLN A 610 10.09 -14.48 23.56
N ALA A 611 11.32 -14.11 23.25
CA ALA A 611 12.39 -15.03 22.85
C ALA A 611 13.47 -15.09 23.93
N LYS A 612 13.85 -16.31 24.31
CA LYS A 612 14.88 -16.58 25.31
C LYS A 612 15.96 -17.47 24.72
N ALA A 613 17.21 -17.27 25.11
CA ALA A 613 18.32 -18.16 24.75
C ALA A 613 19.36 -18.15 25.86
N GLN A 614 19.98 -19.30 26.11
CA GLN A 614 21.06 -19.42 27.08
C GLN A 614 22.39 -19.62 26.34
N GLY A 615 23.26 -18.64 26.45
CA GLY A 615 24.66 -18.73 26.05
C GLY A 615 25.58 -18.62 27.27
N GLU A 616 26.66 -17.87 27.15
CA GLU A 616 27.46 -17.36 28.27
C GLU A 616 26.61 -16.57 29.27
N LYS A 617 25.61 -15.83 28.75
CA LYS A 617 24.59 -15.14 29.57
C LYS A 617 23.18 -15.49 29.12
N GLN A 618 22.22 -15.18 30.00
CA GLN A 618 20.81 -15.36 29.70
C GLN A 618 20.30 -14.19 28.83
N HIS A 619 19.68 -14.52 27.70
CA HIS A 619 18.96 -13.59 26.84
C HIS A 619 17.46 -13.79 27.03
N ASP A 620 16.72 -12.72 27.30
CA ASP A 620 15.25 -12.73 27.39
C ASP A 620 14.73 -11.39 26.84
N LYS A 621 14.14 -11.42 25.64
CA LYS A 621 13.70 -10.21 24.92
C LYS A 621 12.29 -10.38 24.36
N GLU A 622 11.56 -9.28 24.27
CA GLU A 622 10.25 -9.23 23.65
C GLU A 622 10.32 -8.51 22.30
N PHE A 623 9.73 -9.11 21.28
CA PHE A 623 9.67 -8.64 19.90
C PHE A 623 8.22 -8.43 19.48
N LEU A 624 8.01 -7.58 18.48
CA LEU A 624 6.68 -7.20 17.98
C LEU A 624 5.82 -6.44 19.03
N LYS A 625 6.46 -5.79 20.01
CA LYS A 625 5.78 -5.07 21.10
C LYS A 625 5.74 -3.54 20.92
N ALA A 626 6.09 -3.04 19.73
CA ALA A 626 5.92 -1.63 19.37
C ALA A 626 4.54 -1.40 18.73
N GLU A 627 3.97 -0.21 18.89
CA GLU A 627 2.71 0.14 18.22
C GLU A 627 2.83 -0.03 16.70
N GLY A 628 1.85 -0.73 16.11
CA GLY A 628 1.86 -1.14 14.70
C GLY A 628 2.78 -2.32 14.34
N ALA A 629 3.58 -2.86 15.28
CA ALA A 629 4.48 -3.99 15.03
C ALA A 629 3.93 -5.35 15.50
N TYR A 630 2.85 -5.36 16.29
CA TYR A 630 2.18 -6.58 16.76
C TYR A 630 1.71 -7.47 15.60
N PHE A 631 1.71 -8.78 15.83
CA PHE A 631 1.14 -9.73 14.90
C PHE A 631 -0.37 -9.78 15.05
N VAL A 632 -1.12 -9.54 13.97
CA VAL A 632 -2.58 -9.48 14.01
C VAL A 632 -3.20 -10.85 13.76
N ILE A 633 -4.05 -11.31 14.68
CA ILE A 633 -4.91 -12.48 14.45
C ILE A 633 -6.12 -12.04 13.63
N GLY A 634 -6.05 -12.35 12.34
CA GLY A 634 -7.02 -11.93 11.34
C GLY A 634 -6.45 -12.04 9.93
N LYS A 635 -7.35 -12.16 8.94
CA LYS A 635 -6.96 -12.05 7.53
C LYS A 635 -6.45 -10.63 7.27
N ASN A 636 -5.45 -10.48 6.41
CA ASN A 636 -4.76 -9.20 6.15
C ASN A 636 -5.63 -8.27 5.27
N CYS A 637 -6.84 -7.97 5.73
CA CYS A 637 -7.82 -7.24 4.94
C CYS A 637 -7.63 -5.73 5.01
N PHE A 638 -7.72 -5.06 3.86
CA PHE A 638 -7.83 -3.61 3.73
C PHE A 638 -9.23 -3.08 4.10
N CYS A 639 -10.15 -3.98 4.48
CA CYS A 639 -11.55 -3.72 4.82
C CYS A 639 -11.62 -2.92 6.12
N ASN A 640 -12.50 -1.93 6.18
CA ASN A 640 -12.96 -1.28 7.41
C ASN A 640 -11.84 -0.71 8.31
N ARG A 641 -10.69 -0.41 7.71
CA ARG A 641 -9.53 0.26 8.32
C ARG A 641 -8.84 1.13 7.28
N ASP A 642 -7.95 2.01 7.69
CA ASP A 642 -7.14 2.80 6.77
C ASP A 642 -6.09 1.94 6.05
N ILE A 643 -5.75 2.32 4.82
CA ILE A 643 -4.59 1.77 4.11
C ILE A 643 -3.34 2.44 4.68
N THR A 644 -2.33 1.67 5.08
CA THR A 644 -1.07 2.24 5.59
C THR A 644 -0.18 2.71 4.44
N LEU A 645 0.81 3.58 4.72
CA LEU A 645 1.72 4.12 3.69
C LEU A 645 2.44 3.01 2.91
N THR A 646 3.04 2.06 3.62
CA THR A 646 3.73 0.92 3.03
C THR A 646 2.82 0.05 2.16
N GLU A 647 1.58 -0.13 2.58
CA GLU A 647 0.58 -0.87 1.82
C GLU A 647 0.18 -0.14 0.53
N PHE A 648 -0.05 1.18 0.61
CA PHE A 648 -0.33 2.00 -0.56
C PHE A 648 0.82 2.01 -1.56
N GLU A 649 2.05 2.19 -1.08
CA GLU A 649 3.27 2.12 -1.92
C GLU A 649 3.41 0.75 -2.58
N THR A 650 3.05 -0.32 -1.88
CA THR A 650 3.03 -1.68 -2.43
C THR A 650 1.95 -1.84 -3.49
N ILE A 651 0.75 -1.29 -3.28
CA ILE A 651 -0.33 -1.29 -4.26
C ILE A 651 0.12 -0.57 -5.54
N LEU A 652 0.64 0.66 -5.40
CA LEU A 652 1.11 1.49 -6.51
C LEU A 652 2.22 0.78 -7.30
N LYS A 653 3.21 0.25 -6.58
CA LYS A 653 4.34 -0.46 -7.17
C LYS A 653 3.89 -1.66 -7.98
N LYS A 654 3.07 -2.55 -7.39
CA LYS A 654 2.61 -3.77 -8.07
C LYS A 654 1.77 -3.47 -9.31
N LEU A 655 0.89 -2.46 -9.25
CA LEU A 655 0.13 -2.02 -10.42
C LEU A 655 1.06 -1.58 -11.55
N ARG A 656 2.01 -0.70 -11.24
CA ARG A 656 2.93 -0.14 -12.23
C ARG A 656 3.93 -1.16 -12.78
N GLU A 657 4.41 -2.08 -11.96
CA GLU A 657 5.23 -3.22 -12.40
C GLU A 657 4.46 -4.12 -13.37
N SER A 658 3.17 -4.36 -13.11
CA SER A 658 2.32 -5.18 -14.00
C SER A 658 2.15 -4.57 -15.40
N GLU A 659 2.37 -3.26 -15.53
CA GLU A 659 2.26 -2.49 -16.76
C GLU A 659 3.60 -2.06 -17.37
N GLY A 660 4.73 -2.39 -16.72
CA GLY A 660 6.06 -1.97 -17.19
C GLY A 660 6.33 -0.46 -17.07
N VAL A 661 5.68 0.25 -16.14
CA VAL A 661 5.94 1.68 -15.89
C VAL A 661 7.25 1.82 -15.11
N ALA A 662 8.19 2.63 -15.62
CA ALA A 662 9.53 2.78 -15.05
C ALA A 662 9.53 3.37 -13.62
N ASN A 663 8.75 4.44 -13.39
CA ASN A 663 8.60 5.02 -12.06
C ASN A 663 7.49 4.29 -11.29
N THR A 664 7.87 3.40 -10.37
CA THR A 664 6.92 2.55 -9.65
C THR A 664 6.45 3.14 -8.31
N THR A 665 7.01 4.26 -7.85
CA THR A 665 6.81 4.75 -6.48
C THR A 665 6.34 6.20 -6.37
N GLY A 666 6.66 7.08 -7.34
CA GLY A 666 6.33 8.50 -7.28
C GLY A 666 4.94 8.83 -7.83
N LEU A 667 4.27 9.82 -7.27
CA LEU A 667 2.98 10.31 -7.78
C LEU A 667 3.16 11.63 -8.55
N PHE A 668 2.24 11.89 -9.48
CA PHE A 668 1.99 13.22 -10.04
C PHE A 668 3.21 13.92 -10.68
N TYR A 669 4.09 13.14 -11.31
CA TYR A 669 5.39 13.59 -11.80
C TYR A 669 5.40 14.08 -13.25
N ARG A 670 4.27 14.08 -13.96
CA ARG A 670 4.21 14.64 -15.31
C ARG A 670 4.36 16.16 -15.29
N ASP A 671 4.97 16.70 -16.33
CA ASP A 671 5.29 18.13 -16.46
C ASP A 671 4.04 19.04 -16.41
N ASN A 672 2.88 18.53 -16.82
CA ASN A 672 1.63 19.29 -16.77
C ASN A 672 0.93 19.26 -15.39
N CYS A 673 1.46 18.52 -14.41
CA CYS A 673 0.87 18.40 -13.09
C CYS A 673 1.54 19.36 -12.10
N ASN A 674 0.83 20.42 -11.72
CA ASN A 674 1.30 21.44 -10.78
C ASN A 674 0.63 21.32 -9.41
N LEU A 675 0.50 20.09 -8.91
CA LEU A 675 -0.04 19.81 -7.59
C LEU A 675 0.90 20.31 -6.48
N ASP A 676 0.34 20.95 -5.46
CA ASP A 676 1.02 21.55 -4.31
C ASP A 676 1.78 20.54 -3.45
N ASP A 677 1.21 19.36 -3.23
CA ASP A 677 1.82 18.24 -2.53
C ASP A 677 1.67 16.95 -3.32
N LYS A 678 2.81 16.33 -3.65
CA LYS A 678 2.91 15.11 -4.46
C LYS A 678 3.41 13.90 -3.66
N THR A 679 3.47 14.01 -2.33
CA THR A 679 3.98 12.93 -1.48
C THR A 679 2.93 11.82 -1.32
N ASN A 680 3.40 10.58 -1.27
CA ASN A 680 2.54 9.41 -1.02
C ASN A 680 1.82 9.53 0.34
N ALA A 681 2.51 10.06 1.35
CA ALA A 681 1.97 10.21 2.70
C ALA A 681 0.77 11.18 2.74
N SER A 682 0.91 12.38 2.17
CA SER A 682 -0.18 13.36 2.16
C SER A 682 -1.34 12.91 1.29
N PHE A 683 -1.05 12.35 0.10
CA PHE A 683 -2.08 11.79 -0.78
C PHE A 683 -2.90 10.72 -0.07
N LEU A 684 -2.23 9.77 0.57
CA LEU A 684 -2.87 8.67 1.28
C LEU A 684 -3.66 9.15 2.50
N ALA A 685 -3.12 10.10 3.28
CA ALA A 685 -3.82 10.68 4.42
C ALA A 685 -5.18 11.28 3.98
N LYS A 686 -5.18 12.04 2.87
CA LYS A 686 -6.40 12.64 2.30
C LYS A 686 -7.36 11.59 1.75
N ILE A 687 -6.85 10.59 1.04
CA ILE A 687 -7.67 9.46 0.54
C ILE A 687 -8.35 8.73 1.70
N ASN A 688 -7.62 8.33 2.75
CA ASN A 688 -8.19 7.61 3.89
C ASN A 688 -9.21 8.46 4.66
N GLU A 689 -8.92 9.74 4.89
CA GLU A 689 -9.85 10.71 5.50
C GLU A 689 -11.19 10.70 4.75
N LYS A 690 -11.14 10.82 3.42
CA LYS A 690 -12.35 10.85 2.58
C LYS A 690 -13.02 9.49 2.45
N PHE A 691 -12.27 8.39 2.39
CA PHE A 691 -12.85 7.04 2.39
C PHE A 691 -13.71 6.80 3.63
N LYS A 692 -13.21 7.18 4.80
CA LYS A 692 -13.94 7.06 6.07
C LYS A 692 -15.20 7.91 6.07
N ALA A 693 -15.11 9.18 5.63
CA ALA A 693 -16.25 10.11 5.60
C ALA A 693 -17.36 9.70 4.62
N HIS A 694 -17.02 8.96 3.56
CA HIS A 694 -17.93 8.60 2.47
C HIS A 694 -18.25 7.10 2.38
N GLU A 695 -17.96 6.37 3.45
CA GLU A 695 -18.22 4.92 3.57
C GLU A 695 -17.56 4.06 2.47
N ILE A 696 -16.43 4.50 1.92
CA ILE A 696 -15.59 3.71 1.00
C ILE A 696 -14.69 2.79 1.85
N ASN A 697 -15.33 2.04 2.75
CA ASN A 697 -14.65 1.32 3.83
C ASN A 697 -14.43 -0.16 3.46
N THR A 698 -15.30 -0.76 2.66
CA THR A 698 -15.16 -2.16 2.24
C THR A 698 -14.04 -2.30 1.21
N CYS A 699 -13.40 -3.47 1.15
CA CYS A 699 -12.36 -3.72 0.14
C CYS A 699 -12.85 -3.49 -1.27
N ILE A 700 -14.03 -4.01 -1.62
CA ILE A 700 -14.53 -3.90 -2.99
C ILE A 700 -14.79 -2.43 -3.37
N ARG A 701 -15.34 -1.60 -2.48
CA ARG A 701 -15.51 -0.16 -2.70
C ARG A 701 -14.17 0.55 -2.95
N LYS A 702 -13.16 0.29 -2.11
CA LYS A 702 -11.80 0.86 -2.29
C LYS A 702 -11.15 0.40 -3.60
N ILE A 703 -11.27 -0.89 -3.91
CA ILE A 703 -10.72 -1.49 -5.14
C ILE A 703 -11.32 -0.78 -6.37
N HIS A 704 -12.65 -0.66 -6.42
CA HIS A 704 -13.31 0.01 -7.55
C HIS A 704 -12.98 1.51 -7.62
N PHE A 705 -12.97 2.22 -6.49
CA PHE A 705 -12.59 3.64 -6.47
C PHE A 705 -11.16 3.84 -6.99
N LEU A 706 -10.19 3.11 -6.42
CA LEU A 706 -8.77 3.16 -6.81
C LEU A 706 -8.59 2.81 -8.29
N THR A 707 -9.33 1.83 -8.80
CA THR A 707 -9.32 1.45 -10.22
C THR A 707 -9.68 2.62 -11.12
N GLN A 708 -10.76 3.34 -10.81
CA GLN A 708 -11.21 4.47 -11.63
C GLN A 708 -10.19 5.61 -11.57
N VAL A 709 -9.81 6.07 -10.37
CA VAL A 709 -8.88 7.21 -10.25
C VAL A 709 -7.50 6.90 -10.80
N TYR A 710 -7.03 5.65 -10.72
CA TYR A 710 -5.76 5.24 -11.30
C TYR A 710 -5.80 5.39 -12.83
N HIS A 711 -6.90 5.01 -13.49
CA HIS A 711 -7.05 5.21 -14.92
C HIS A 711 -7.16 6.70 -15.29
N GLU A 712 -8.03 7.45 -14.62
CA GLU A 712 -8.30 8.88 -14.91
C GLU A 712 -7.09 9.80 -14.74
N THR A 713 -6.09 9.39 -13.97
CA THR A 713 -4.90 10.18 -13.65
C THR A 713 -3.66 9.76 -14.43
N ASP A 714 -3.82 8.96 -15.49
CA ASP A 714 -2.71 8.32 -16.20
C ASP A 714 -1.82 7.57 -15.19
N LYS A 715 -2.39 6.67 -14.38
CA LYS A 715 -1.69 5.84 -13.40
C LYS A 715 -1.11 6.66 -12.23
N PHE A 716 -1.86 7.65 -11.75
CA PHE A 716 -1.44 8.67 -10.80
C PHE A 716 -0.21 9.48 -11.22
N GLN A 717 -0.14 9.84 -12.50
CA GLN A 717 0.94 10.65 -13.04
C GLN A 717 0.55 12.12 -13.22
N THR A 718 -0.73 12.42 -13.36
CA THR A 718 -1.22 13.79 -13.53
C THR A 718 -2.63 13.98 -12.95
N THR A 719 -2.98 15.23 -12.68
CA THR A 719 -4.31 15.69 -12.24
C THR A 719 -4.93 16.65 -13.25
N LEU A 720 -4.31 16.84 -14.42
CA LEU A 720 -4.75 17.79 -15.44
C LEU A 720 -4.79 17.09 -16.80
N GLU A 721 -5.91 17.25 -17.52
CA GLU A 721 -6.04 16.74 -18.89
C GLU A 721 -4.94 17.31 -19.81
N TYR A 722 -4.32 16.45 -20.61
CA TYR A 722 -3.26 16.83 -21.55
C TYR A 722 -3.76 17.69 -22.71
N ALA A 723 -5.01 17.48 -23.16
CA ALA A 723 -5.60 18.28 -24.23
C ALA A 723 -5.79 19.75 -23.80
N ASN A 724 -5.79 20.67 -24.76
CA ASN A 724 -5.99 22.10 -24.47
C ASN A 724 -7.43 22.41 -24.02
N GLY A 725 -8.41 21.56 -24.32
CA GLY A 725 -9.81 21.72 -23.92
C GLY A 725 -10.68 22.48 -24.93
N ILE A 726 -10.13 22.94 -26.06
CA ILE A 726 -10.88 23.68 -27.10
C ILE A 726 -12.07 22.88 -27.65
N LYS A 727 -11.97 21.54 -27.64
CA LYS A 727 -13.06 20.63 -28.02
C LYS A 727 -14.31 20.77 -27.14
N TYR A 728 -14.22 21.45 -25.99
CA TYR A 728 -15.36 21.68 -25.08
C TYR A 728 -15.93 23.09 -25.19
N ASP A 729 -15.41 23.93 -26.09
CA ASP A 729 -15.93 25.28 -26.30
C ASP A 729 -17.27 25.29 -27.04
N PRO A 730 -18.11 26.32 -26.82
CA PRO A 730 -19.30 26.53 -27.64
C PRO A 730 -18.94 26.63 -29.13
N GLY A 731 -19.68 25.93 -29.98
CA GLY A 731 -19.41 25.85 -31.42
C GLY A 731 -18.43 24.75 -31.83
N HIS A 732 -17.76 24.10 -30.87
CA HIS A 732 -16.89 22.93 -31.11
C HIS A 732 -17.49 21.61 -30.60
N HIS A 733 -18.48 21.67 -29.70
CA HIS A 733 -19.21 20.51 -29.17
C HIS A 733 -20.68 20.84 -28.97
N ASP A 734 -21.56 19.95 -29.41
CA ASP A 734 -23.02 20.17 -29.40
C ASP A 734 -23.56 20.37 -27.97
N ASP A 735 -23.05 19.59 -27.01
CA ASP A 735 -23.46 19.69 -25.61
C ASP A 735 -22.82 20.84 -24.81
N ALA A 736 -21.95 21.67 -25.40
CA ALA A 736 -21.19 22.69 -24.66
C ALA A 736 -22.11 23.67 -23.92
N ALA A 737 -23.11 24.23 -24.62
CA ALA A 737 -24.07 25.16 -24.03
C ALA A 737 -24.91 24.50 -22.93
N GLY A 738 -25.40 23.26 -23.15
CA GLY A 738 -26.15 22.49 -22.15
C GLY A 738 -25.33 22.16 -20.90
N ASN A 739 -24.02 22.04 -21.04
CA ASN A 739 -23.08 21.83 -19.95
C ASN A 739 -22.50 23.13 -19.35
N GLY A 740 -23.03 24.28 -19.78
CA GLY A 740 -22.74 25.60 -19.22
C GLY A 740 -21.53 26.30 -19.80
N ASN A 741 -20.86 25.72 -20.81
CA ASN A 741 -19.81 26.40 -21.57
C ASN A 741 -20.47 27.27 -22.64
N THR A 742 -20.54 28.58 -22.40
CA THR A 742 -21.32 29.51 -23.23
C THR A 742 -20.47 30.60 -23.87
N VAL A 743 -19.19 30.71 -23.49
CA VAL A 743 -18.23 31.63 -24.11
C VAL A 743 -16.98 30.89 -24.57
N ALA A 744 -16.35 31.35 -25.64
CA ALA A 744 -15.07 30.80 -26.10
C ALA A 744 -14.02 30.88 -24.98
N GLY A 745 -13.26 29.81 -24.79
CA GLY A 745 -12.32 29.64 -23.67
C GLY A 745 -12.92 28.97 -22.43
N ASP A 746 -14.24 28.79 -22.33
CA ASP A 746 -14.84 27.99 -21.25
C ASP A 746 -14.37 26.52 -21.31
N GLY A 747 -14.16 25.98 -22.51
CA GLY A 747 -13.67 24.62 -22.73
C GLY A 747 -12.30 24.38 -22.13
N GLU A 748 -11.34 25.27 -22.40
CA GLU A 748 -10.01 25.22 -21.77
C GLU A 748 -10.10 25.40 -20.25
N ARG A 749 -10.93 26.35 -19.80
CA ARG A 749 -11.12 26.66 -18.39
C ARG A 749 -11.69 25.47 -17.60
N TYR A 750 -12.66 24.74 -18.16
CA TYR A 750 -13.39 23.65 -17.49
C TYR A 750 -13.11 22.26 -18.07
N LYS A 751 -11.95 22.06 -18.72
CA LYS A 751 -11.41 20.74 -19.08
C LYS A 751 -11.07 19.90 -17.84
N GLY A 752 -10.79 18.61 -18.05
CA GLY A 752 -10.57 17.63 -16.98
C GLY A 752 -9.51 18.03 -15.95
N LYS A 753 -9.89 18.01 -14.66
CA LYS A 753 -9.02 18.28 -13.50
C LYS A 753 -9.33 17.37 -12.31
N GLY A 754 -8.33 17.12 -11.47
CA GLY A 754 -8.47 16.28 -10.27
C GLY A 754 -8.44 14.78 -10.58
N LEU A 755 -8.70 13.94 -9.58
CA LEU A 755 -8.48 12.48 -9.73
C LEU A 755 -9.54 11.76 -10.57
N MET A 756 -10.69 12.39 -10.81
CA MET A 756 -11.77 11.85 -11.66
C MET A 756 -12.05 12.76 -12.87
N GLN A 757 -11.09 13.60 -13.24
CA GLN A 757 -11.17 14.49 -14.41
C GLN A 757 -12.47 15.31 -14.48
N LEU A 758 -12.78 16.06 -13.41
CA LEU A 758 -13.95 16.94 -13.35
C LEU A 758 -13.97 17.90 -14.55
N THR A 759 -15.02 17.80 -15.36
CA THR A 759 -15.16 18.49 -16.65
C THR A 759 -16.51 19.20 -16.73
N TRP A 760 -16.59 20.28 -17.51
CA TRP A 760 -17.76 21.13 -17.78
C TRP A 760 -18.14 22.11 -16.67
N LYS A 761 -18.42 23.37 -17.02
CA LYS A 761 -18.76 24.45 -16.07
C LYS A 761 -19.90 24.09 -15.12
N ASN A 762 -20.94 23.41 -15.61
CA ASN A 762 -22.08 23.00 -14.77
C ASN A 762 -21.70 21.95 -13.71
N ASN A 763 -20.66 21.15 -13.90
CA ASN A 763 -20.19 20.23 -12.86
C ASN A 763 -19.32 20.95 -11.82
N TYR A 764 -18.52 21.93 -12.24
CA TYR A 764 -17.81 22.82 -11.30
C TYR A 764 -18.79 23.62 -10.42
N LYS A 765 -19.91 24.10 -10.97
CA LYS A 765 -20.97 24.75 -10.19
C LYS A 765 -21.59 23.82 -9.14
N LYS A 766 -21.86 22.56 -9.49
CA LYS A 766 -22.37 21.55 -8.54
C LYS A 766 -21.34 21.23 -7.46
N TYR A 767 -20.07 21.08 -7.83
CA TYR A 767 -19.01 20.84 -6.87
C TYR A 767 -18.76 22.05 -5.96
N LYS A 768 -18.85 23.29 -6.45
CA LYS A 768 -18.85 24.53 -5.64
C LYS A 768 -19.99 24.52 -4.63
N ALA A 769 -21.21 24.16 -5.05
CA ALA A 769 -22.35 24.06 -4.13
C ALA A 769 -22.13 22.98 -3.05
N TYR A 770 -21.46 21.88 -3.40
CA TYR A 770 -21.09 20.84 -2.45
C TYR A 770 -20.03 21.30 -1.44
N SER A 771 -18.88 21.75 -1.93
CA SER A 771 -17.66 22.03 -1.18
C SER A 771 -17.64 23.41 -0.51
N GLY A 772 -18.36 24.39 -1.07
CA GLY A 772 -18.27 25.80 -0.69
C GLY A 772 -17.07 26.54 -1.32
N GLU A 773 -16.22 25.84 -2.08
CA GLU A 773 -14.99 26.38 -2.65
C GLU A 773 -15.25 27.04 -4.01
N ASP A 774 -14.65 28.21 -4.27
CA ASP A 774 -14.80 28.89 -5.57
C ASP A 774 -13.93 28.28 -6.68
N VAL A 775 -14.30 27.06 -7.06
CA VAL A 775 -13.71 26.32 -8.18
C VAL A 775 -14.28 26.74 -9.54
N VAL A 776 -15.34 27.56 -9.56
CA VAL A 776 -15.89 28.10 -10.82
C VAL A 776 -15.08 29.31 -11.26
N GLY A 777 -14.77 30.22 -10.32
CA GLY A 777 -13.84 31.33 -10.52
C GLY A 777 -12.40 30.84 -10.69
N SER A 778 -11.99 29.83 -9.91
CA SER A 778 -10.61 29.33 -9.90
C SER A 778 -10.50 27.82 -10.19
N PRO A 779 -10.83 27.34 -11.40
CA PRO A 779 -10.93 25.91 -11.70
C PRO A 779 -9.59 25.16 -11.64
N LEU A 780 -8.46 25.83 -11.88
CA LEU A 780 -7.14 25.22 -11.77
C LEU A 780 -6.85 24.66 -10.38
N ARG A 781 -7.48 25.21 -9.33
CA ARG A 781 -7.34 24.73 -7.94
C ARG A 781 -7.67 23.24 -7.81
N VAL A 782 -8.61 22.72 -8.60
CA VAL A 782 -8.97 21.28 -8.62
C VAL A 782 -7.81 20.40 -9.08
N SER A 783 -6.87 20.93 -9.88
CA SER A 783 -5.67 20.22 -10.33
C SER A 783 -4.39 20.59 -9.56
N THR A 784 -4.37 21.71 -8.85
CA THR A 784 -3.17 22.22 -8.14
C THR A 784 -3.22 22.05 -6.63
N GLU A 785 -4.40 21.85 -6.03
CA GLU A 785 -4.53 21.62 -4.58
C GLU A 785 -4.92 20.16 -4.32
N LEU A 786 -4.05 19.42 -3.62
CA LEU A 786 -4.24 18.00 -3.33
C LEU A 786 -5.58 17.72 -2.65
N ASN A 787 -6.01 18.57 -1.72
CA ASN A 787 -7.28 18.41 -1.01
C ASN A 787 -8.48 18.46 -1.98
N LEU A 788 -8.52 19.42 -2.90
CA LEU A 788 -9.61 19.56 -3.87
C LEU A 788 -9.56 18.48 -4.94
N ALA A 789 -8.36 18.06 -5.36
CA ALA A 789 -8.19 16.97 -6.31
C ALA A 789 -8.80 15.65 -5.79
N VAL A 790 -8.57 15.33 -4.50
CA VAL A 790 -9.12 14.14 -3.84
C VAL A 790 -10.61 14.31 -3.55
N ASP A 791 -11.00 15.44 -2.97
CA ASP A 791 -12.39 15.70 -2.54
C ASP A 791 -13.36 15.73 -3.72
N SER A 792 -13.00 16.37 -4.83
CA SER A 792 -13.82 16.39 -6.06
C SER A 792 -14.07 14.99 -6.63
N ALA A 793 -13.08 14.08 -6.56
CA ALA A 793 -13.22 12.71 -7.03
C ALA A 793 -14.15 11.88 -6.13
N VAL A 794 -14.04 12.03 -4.82
CA VAL A 794 -14.93 11.35 -3.85
C VAL A 794 -16.35 11.92 -3.89
N TRP A 795 -16.49 13.23 -4.08
CA TRP A 795 -17.76 13.86 -4.38
C TRP A 795 -18.39 13.27 -5.64
N PHE A 796 -17.64 13.18 -6.75
CA PHE A 796 -18.14 12.58 -7.99
C PHE A 796 -18.63 11.15 -7.77
N TRP A 797 -17.82 10.33 -7.11
CA TRP A 797 -18.12 8.93 -6.78
C TRP A 797 -19.41 8.75 -5.98
N THR A 798 -19.64 9.62 -4.99
CA THR A 798 -20.77 9.48 -4.06
C THR A 798 -22.03 10.20 -4.49
N GLN A 799 -21.91 11.33 -5.16
CA GLN A 799 -23.03 12.23 -5.43
C GLN A 799 -22.82 13.25 -6.56
N GLY A 800 -21.79 13.13 -7.39
CA GLY A 800 -21.53 14.10 -8.47
C GLY A 800 -21.89 13.60 -9.86
N LYS A 801 -22.21 12.31 -10.03
CA LYS A 801 -22.72 11.78 -11.31
C LYS A 801 -24.19 12.15 -11.50
N VAL A 802 -24.42 13.17 -12.32
CA VAL A 802 -25.76 13.65 -12.66
C VAL A 802 -26.52 12.61 -13.51
N LEU A 803 -27.76 12.33 -13.10
CA LEU A 803 -28.72 11.48 -13.79
C LEU A 803 -30.05 12.23 -13.97
N GLY A 804 -30.92 11.72 -14.85
CA GLY A 804 -32.27 12.25 -15.02
C GLY A 804 -33.10 12.19 -13.73
N ALA A 805 -34.16 12.98 -13.66
CA ALA A 805 -35.06 13.08 -12.49
C ALA A 805 -35.68 11.71 -12.08
N GLY A 806 -36.21 11.63 -10.86
CA GLY A 806 -36.85 10.43 -10.30
C GLY A 806 -36.08 9.78 -9.15
N THR A 807 -36.63 8.71 -8.57
CA THR A 807 -36.09 8.06 -7.35
C THR A 807 -35.21 6.85 -7.64
N THR A 808 -35.26 6.31 -8.86
CA THR A 808 -34.53 5.09 -9.25
C THR A 808 -33.78 5.31 -10.56
N TRP A 809 -32.61 4.68 -10.67
CA TRP A 809 -31.83 4.57 -11.89
C TRP A 809 -31.81 3.11 -12.33
N THR A 810 -32.30 2.85 -13.55
CA THR A 810 -32.16 1.55 -14.20
C THR A 810 -30.90 1.57 -15.04
N VAL A 811 -30.03 0.57 -14.85
CA VAL A 811 -28.84 0.41 -15.69
C VAL A 811 -29.29 0.18 -17.13
N PRO A 812 -28.94 1.07 -18.08
CA PRO A 812 -29.36 0.94 -19.47
C PRO A 812 -28.73 -0.30 -20.08
N THR A 813 -29.42 -0.94 -21.04
CA THR A 813 -28.79 -2.03 -21.81
C THR A 813 -27.75 -1.43 -22.75
N THR A 814 -26.49 -1.69 -22.44
CA THR A 814 -25.32 -1.24 -23.20
C THR A 814 -24.34 -2.39 -23.29
N SER A 815 -23.35 -2.28 -24.18
CA SER A 815 -22.26 -3.26 -24.22
C SER A 815 -21.50 -3.38 -22.89
N PHE A 816 -21.58 -2.39 -21.99
CA PHE A 816 -20.98 -2.37 -20.65
C PHE A 816 -21.70 -3.28 -19.68
N SER A 817 -22.99 -3.05 -19.56
CA SER A 817 -23.87 -3.66 -18.60
C SER A 817 -24.26 -5.10 -18.98
N GLU A 818 -24.08 -5.49 -20.24
CA GLU A 818 -24.11 -6.89 -20.68
C GLU A 818 -22.96 -7.70 -20.10
N TYR A 819 -21.78 -7.10 -19.97
CA TYR A 819 -20.55 -7.80 -19.56
C TYR A 819 -20.52 -8.10 -18.05
N ASP A 820 -20.95 -7.15 -17.22
CA ASP A 820 -21.05 -7.34 -15.77
C ASP A 820 -22.45 -7.76 -15.31
N HIS A 821 -23.34 -8.10 -16.26
CA HIS A 821 -24.71 -8.57 -16.05
C HIS A 821 -25.57 -7.63 -15.19
N SER A 822 -25.28 -6.34 -15.26
CA SER A 822 -26.01 -5.28 -14.56
C SER A 822 -27.22 -4.74 -15.34
N ASN A 823 -27.38 -5.13 -16.62
CA ASN A 823 -28.51 -4.74 -17.47
C ASN A 823 -29.85 -4.79 -16.72
N GLY A 824 -30.59 -3.69 -16.72
CA GLY A 824 -31.92 -3.63 -16.12
C GLY A 824 -31.94 -3.65 -14.58
N LYS A 825 -30.79 -3.80 -13.91
CA LYS A 825 -30.71 -3.67 -12.45
C LYS A 825 -31.01 -2.24 -12.04
N GLN A 826 -31.75 -2.09 -10.95
CA GLN A 826 -32.23 -0.81 -10.46
C GLN A 826 -31.49 -0.41 -9.18
N PHE A 827 -31.14 0.87 -9.10
CA PHE A 827 -30.45 1.44 -7.95
C PHE A 827 -31.15 2.73 -7.50
N PRO A 828 -31.23 2.99 -6.19
CA PRO A 828 -31.80 4.23 -5.69
C PRO A 828 -30.97 5.44 -6.13
N LYS A 829 -31.67 6.49 -6.52
CA LYS A 829 -31.09 7.82 -6.75
C LYS A 829 -31.33 8.70 -5.54
N THR A 830 -30.34 9.53 -5.23
CA THR A 830 -30.47 10.61 -4.26
C THR A 830 -30.79 11.91 -4.99
N GLN A 831 -31.76 12.66 -4.49
CA GLN A 831 -32.04 14.02 -4.94
C GLN A 831 -31.20 15.01 -4.14
N ILE A 832 -30.32 15.74 -4.82
CA ILE A 832 -29.54 16.82 -4.24
C ILE A 832 -30.23 18.13 -4.56
N SER A 833 -30.43 18.97 -3.54
CA SER A 833 -30.88 20.34 -3.69
C SER A 833 -30.12 21.23 -2.71
N LYS A 834 -29.35 22.18 -3.23
CA LYS A 834 -28.58 23.14 -2.43
C LYS A 834 -28.85 24.56 -2.89
N VAL A 835 -29.18 25.43 -1.94
CA VAL A 835 -29.29 26.87 -2.16
C VAL A 835 -27.90 27.48 -2.09
N THR A 836 -27.51 28.23 -3.12
CA THR A 836 -26.26 28.98 -3.18
C THR A 836 -26.56 30.47 -3.41
N PRO A 837 -25.60 31.38 -3.18
CA PRO A 837 -25.77 32.79 -3.53
C PRO A 837 -26.11 33.01 -5.02
N ASP A 838 -25.65 32.10 -5.89
CA ASP A 838 -25.84 32.14 -7.34
C ASP A 838 -27.15 31.44 -7.80
N GLY A 839 -27.99 30.97 -6.86
CA GLY A 839 -29.25 30.25 -7.10
C GLY A 839 -29.28 28.83 -6.54
N THR A 840 -30.36 28.10 -6.83
CA THR A 840 -30.53 26.71 -6.37
C THR A 840 -29.93 25.72 -7.37
N VAL A 841 -29.07 24.83 -6.89
CA VAL A 841 -28.52 23.70 -7.65
C VAL A 841 -29.26 22.43 -7.26
N SER A 842 -30.00 21.84 -8.21
CA SER A 842 -30.74 20.59 -7.99
C SER A 842 -30.46 19.56 -9.07
N TYR A 843 -30.25 18.30 -8.67
CA TYR A 843 -30.03 17.18 -9.60
C TYR A 843 -30.20 15.82 -8.90
N ALA A 844 -30.49 14.78 -9.68
CA ALA A 844 -30.49 13.40 -9.21
C ALA A 844 -29.11 12.75 -9.41
N THR A 845 -28.69 11.89 -8.50
CA THR A 845 -27.40 11.19 -8.57
C THR A 845 -27.51 9.77 -8.05
N ILE A 846 -26.51 8.94 -8.36
CA ILE A 846 -26.30 7.63 -7.74
C ILE A 846 -25.02 7.64 -6.91
N ASN A 847 -24.99 6.88 -5.82
CA ASN A 847 -23.77 6.57 -5.08
C ASN A 847 -23.12 5.31 -5.65
N MET A 848 -21.91 5.43 -6.22
CA MET A 848 -21.20 4.32 -6.86
C MET A 848 -20.80 3.21 -5.89
N ASN A 849 -20.82 3.44 -4.57
CA ASN A 849 -20.65 2.37 -3.58
C ASN A 849 -21.65 1.21 -3.81
N LEU A 850 -22.89 1.53 -4.21
CA LEU A 850 -23.94 0.53 -4.47
C LEU A 850 -23.57 -0.40 -5.63
N LEU A 851 -22.92 0.15 -6.66
CA LEU A 851 -22.47 -0.59 -7.83
C LEU A 851 -21.18 -1.38 -7.52
N ALA A 852 -20.28 -0.79 -6.74
CA ALA A 852 -19.05 -1.44 -6.33
C ALA A 852 -19.32 -2.64 -5.43
N ASP A 853 -20.32 -2.57 -4.54
CA ASP A 853 -20.74 -3.71 -3.71
C ASP A 853 -21.29 -4.88 -4.54
N LYS A 854 -21.78 -4.62 -5.75
CA LYS A 854 -22.21 -5.63 -6.73
C LYS A 854 -21.12 -6.01 -7.73
N ASP A 855 -19.93 -5.42 -7.60
CA ASP A 855 -18.76 -5.65 -8.44
C ASP A 855 -18.94 -5.26 -9.93
N TYR A 856 -19.79 -4.26 -10.20
CA TYR A 856 -20.16 -3.81 -11.55
C TYR A 856 -19.16 -2.81 -12.17
N ILE A 857 -17.95 -3.30 -12.48
CA ILE A 857 -16.84 -2.46 -12.98
C ILE A 857 -17.18 -1.72 -14.27
N ASP A 858 -17.88 -2.36 -15.20
CA ASP A 858 -18.13 -1.80 -16.51
C ASP A 858 -19.23 -0.74 -16.45
N THR A 859 -20.24 -0.99 -15.61
CA THR A 859 -21.28 -0.01 -15.29
C THR A 859 -20.70 1.23 -14.62
N ILE A 860 -19.81 1.06 -13.64
CA ILE A 860 -19.10 2.16 -12.99
C ILE A 860 -18.27 2.92 -14.03
N SER A 861 -17.51 2.21 -14.87
CA SER A 861 -16.66 2.83 -15.90
C SER A 861 -17.48 3.63 -16.91
N TRP A 862 -18.67 3.13 -17.30
CA TRP A 862 -19.61 3.85 -18.15
C TRP A 862 -20.15 5.12 -17.47
N LEU A 863 -20.45 5.08 -16.17
CA LEU A 863 -20.87 6.28 -15.44
C LEU A 863 -19.75 7.32 -15.33
N VAL A 864 -18.50 6.89 -15.17
CA VAL A 864 -17.34 7.78 -15.07
C VAL A 864 -17.05 8.48 -16.40
N ASN A 865 -16.92 7.74 -17.50
CA ASN A 865 -16.42 8.29 -18.78
C ASN A 865 -17.48 8.37 -19.91
N GLY A 866 -18.64 7.74 -19.77
CA GLY A 866 -19.72 7.76 -20.76
C GLY A 866 -19.47 6.94 -22.05
N GLY A 867 -18.26 6.40 -22.25
CA GLY A 867 -17.87 5.67 -23.47
C GLY A 867 -16.87 4.53 -23.23
N GLY A 868 -16.48 3.83 -24.30
CA GLY A 868 -15.67 2.60 -24.24
C GLY A 868 -14.18 2.79 -23.97
N ASN A 869 -13.73 4.04 -23.96
CA ASN A 869 -12.31 4.37 -23.88
C ASN A 869 -11.77 4.02 -22.49
N GLY A 870 -10.70 3.23 -22.43
CA GLY A 870 -10.08 2.80 -21.18
C GLY A 870 -10.76 1.62 -20.46
N ARG A 871 -11.79 1.02 -21.07
CA ARG A 871 -12.61 -0.03 -20.43
C ARG A 871 -11.82 -1.29 -20.10
N GLN A 872 -10.98 -1.75 -21.03
CA GLN A 872 -10.20 -2.98 -20.82
C GLN A 872 -9.13 -2.76 -19.75
N GLU A 873 -8.46 -1.61 -19.78
CA GLU A 873 -7.47 -1.20 -18.80
C GLU A 873 -8.07 -1.17 -17.39
N ARG A 874 -9.27 -0.59 -17.21
CA ARG A 874 -9.96 -0.59 -15.91
C ARG A 874 -10.27 -1.98 -15.39
N ARG A 875 -10.67 -2.92 -16.25
CA ARG A 875 -10.87 -4.33 -15.86
C ARG A 875 -9.56 -4.99 -15.42
N ASP A 876 -8.48 -4.72 -16.15
CA ASP A 876 -7.17 -5.28 -15.83
C ASP A 876 -6.63 -4.70 -14.51
N TYR A 877 -6.82 -3.39 -14.27
CA TYR A 877 -6.52 -2.74 -13.01
C TYR A 877 -7.36 -3.32 -11.87
N LEU A 878 -8.67 -3.46 -12.04
CA LEU A 878 -9.54 -4.08 -11.04
C LEU A 878 -9.03 -5.47 -10.67
N LYS A 879 -8.69 -6.29 -11.67
CA LYS A 879 -8.17 -7.64 -11.47
C LYS A 879 -6.86 -7.63 -10.70
N GLU A 880 -5.94 -6.72 -11.01
CA GLU A 880 -4.66 -6.63 -10.33
C GLU A 880 -4.80 -6.11 -8.90
N ILE A 881 -5.59 -5.06 -8.67
CA ILE A 881 -5.87 -4.54 -7.33
C ILE A 881 -6.59 -5.62 -6.49
N LYS A 882 -7.52 -6.40 -7.04
CA LYS A 882 -8.12 -7.55 -6.35
C LYS A 882 -7.09 -8.59 -5.92
N LYS A 883 -6.08 -8.90 -6.75
CA LYS A 883 -4.98 -9.79 -6.35
C LYS A 883 -4.13 -9.18 -5.23
N ILE A 884 -3.80 -7.90 -5.31
CA ILE A 884 -3.03 -7.19 -4.29
C ILE A 884 -3.80 -7.20 -2.95
N PHE A 885 -5.12 -6.99 -3.02
CA PHE A 885 -6.03 -7.07 -1.90
C PHE A 885 -6.37 -8.51 -1.51
N ASN A 886 -5.90 -9.53 -2.23
CA ASN A 886 -6.33 -10.92 -2.10
C ASN A 886 -7.86 -11.08 -1.91
N TYR A 887 -8.65 -10.36 -2.72
CA TYR A 887 -10.11 -10.37 -2.69
C TYR A 887 -10.67 -11.46 -3.63
N PRO A 888 -11.70 -12.22 -3.22
CA PRO A 888 -12.43 -12.17 -1.93
C PRO A 888 -11.80 -13.00 -0.81
N GLN A 889 -10.76 -13.79 -1.10
CA GLN A 889 -10.22 -14.85 -0.24
C GLN A 889 -9.82 -14.38 1.17
N ASP A 890 -9.09 -13.27 1.28
CA ASP A 890 -8.66 -12.69 2.56
C ASP A 890 -9.57 -11.54 3.03
N CYS A 891 -10.46 -11.06 2.16
CA CYS A 891 -10.95 -9.69 2.21
C CYS A 891 -12.44 -9.50 1.93
N ALA A 892 -13.21 -10.58 1.85
CA ALA A 892 -14.66 -10.46 1.87
C ALA A 892 -15.11 -9.94 3.24
N ASN A 893 -16.02 -8.97 3.24
CA ASN A 893 -16.86 -8.74 4.40
C ASN A 893 -17.52 -10.08 4.76
N ALA A 894 -17.10 -10.68 5.88
CA ALA A 894 -17.95 -11.56 6.64
C ALA A 894 -19.19 -10.72 6.99
N GLY A 895 -20.25 -10.96 6.22
CA GLY A 895 -21.40 -10.08 6.03
C GLY A 895 -22.25 -10.53 4.84
N SER A 896 -21.68 -11.31 3.92
CA SER A 896 -22.43 -12.33 3.20
C SER A 896 -22.15 -13.68 3.86
N ALA A 897 -23.16 -14.23 4.53
CA ALA A 897 -23.18 -15.65 4.82
C ALA A 897 -22.90 -16.42 3.53
N SER A 898 -22.20 -17.55 3.67
CA SER A 898 -21.97 -18.56 2.65
C SER A 898 -23.03 -18.60 1.56
N ALA A 899 -22.68 -18.19 0.33
CA ALA A 899 -23.25 -18.79 -0.85
C ALA A 899 -22.67 -20.21 -0.97
N GLY A 900 -23.11 -21.08 -0.07
CA GLY A 900 -23.14 -22.51 -0.33
C GLY A 900 -24.23 -22.72 -1.36
N ASN A 901 -23.87 -23.36 -2.46
CA ASN A 901 -24.78 -23.72 -3.54
C ASN A 901 -25.92 -24.58 -2.94
N SER A 902 -27.08 -23.99 -2.65
CA SER A 902 -28.20 -24.62 -1.93
C SER A 902 -28.99 -25.59 -2.81
N GLY A 903 -28.66 -25.69 -4.10
CA GLY A 903 -29.38 -26.53 -5.07
C GLY A 903 -30.82 -26.07 -5.35
N VAL A 904 -31.28 -25.00 -4.70
CA VAL A 904 -32.60 -24.39 -4.89
C VAL A 904 -32.47 -23.18 -5.80
N THR A 905 -33.24 -23.16 -6.89
CA THR A 905 -33.28 -22.08 -7.88
C THR A 905 -34.62 -21.33 -7.77
N ILE A 906 -34.56 -20.02 -7.60
CA ILE A 906 -35.75 -19.16 -7.57
C ILE A 906 -35.92 -18.51 -8.94
N HIS A 907 -37.04 -18.82 -9.60
CA HIS A 907 -37.41 -18.34 -10.92
C HIS A 907 -38.42 -17.20 -10.80
N PHE A 908 -38.22 -16.13 -11.58
CA PHE A 908 -39.14 -15.01 -11.68
C PHE A 908 -39.80 -15.07 -13.05
N VAL A 909 -41.12 -15.32 -13.09
CA VAL A 909 -41.83 -15.62 -14.33
C VAL A 909 -43.04 -14.72 -14.50
N GLY A 910 -43.01 -13.89 -15.54
CA GLY A 910 -44.06 -12.92 -15.88
C GLY A 910 -43.63 -11.48 -15.62
N ASP A 911 -44.26 -10.53 -16.32
CA ASP A 911 -43.83 -9.13 -16.37
C ASP A 911 -43.94 -8.38 -15.02
N THR A 912 -44.66 -8.96 -14.06
CA THR A 912 -44.87 -8.40 -12.71
C THR A 912 -44.10 -9.14 -11.62
N ALA A 913 -43.33 -10.18 -11.98
CA ALA A 913 -42.47 -10.94 -11.08
C ALA A 913 -41.06 -10.35 -11.11
N LEU A 914 -40.83 -9.26 -10.37
CA LEU A 914 -39.54 -8.59 -10.41
C LEU A 914 -38.58 -9.17 -9.37
N GLU A 915 -37.37 -9.49 -9.82
CA GLU A 915 -36.31 -9.99 -8.93
C GLU A 915 -36.03 -9.00 -7.77
N SER A 916 -36.09 -7.70 -8.05
CA SER A 916 -35.96 -6.62 -7.06
C SER A 916 -37.16 -6.46 -6.13
N GLY A 917 -38.29 -7.08 -6.44
CA GLY A 917 -39.52 -7.02 -5.63
C GLY A 917 -39.46 -7.89 -4.37
N ILE A 918 -38.40 -8.67 -4.19
CA ILE A 918 -38.08 -9.36 -2.94
C ILE A 918 -36.62 -9.09 -2.51
N SER A 919 -36.40 -8.94 -1.21
CA SER A 919 -35.09 -8.68 -0.61
C SER A 919 -34.20 -9.93 -0.60
N GLN A 920 -32.90 -9.73 -0.31
CA GLN A 920 -32.00 -10.86 -0.08
C GLN A 920 -32.42 -11.72 1.12
N ARG A 921 -33.03 -11.11 2.15
CA ARG A 921 -33.55 -11.83 3.30
C ARG A 921 -34.67 -12.79 2.90
N THR A 922 -35.63 -12.31 2.10
CA THR A 922 -36.71 -13.13 1.53
C THR A 922 -36.18 -14.24 0.63
N ARG A 923 -35.14 -13.99 -0.17
CA ARG A 923 -34.49 -15.02 -0.98
C ARG A 923 -33.89 -16.13 -0.14
N THR A 924 -33.14 -15.78 0.90
CA THR A 924 -32.54 -16.76 1.80
C THR A 924 -33.62 -17.58 2.53
N ILE A 925 -34.73 -16.95 2.93
CA ILE A 925 -35.89 -17.67 3.51
C ILE A 925 -36.45 -18.68 2.50
N LEU A 926 -36.64 -18.28 1.24
CA LEU A 926 -37.16 -19.16 0.19
C LEU A 926 -36.19 -20.29 -0.16
N GLU A 927 -34.88 -20.04 -0.14
CA GLU A 927 -33.86 -21.08 -0.32
C GLU A 927 -33.87 -22.09 0.85
N GLU A 928 -33.93 -21.61 2.09
CA GLU A 928 -34.01 -22.46 3.29
C GLU A 928 -35.29 -23.30 3.30
N VAL A 929 -36.43 -22.68 2.99
CA VAL A 929 -37.72 -23.35 2.88
C VAL A 929 -37.73 -24.33 1.70
N GLY A 930 -37.13 -23.97 0.58
CA GLY A 930 -36.96 -24.85 -0.58
C GLY A 930 -36.18 -26.10 -0.22
N VAL A 931 -35.06 -25.98 0.49
CA VAL A 931 -34.28 -27.13 0.97
C VAL A 931 -35.09 -27.98 1.94
N ALA A 932 -35.72 -27.37 2.95
CA ALA A 932 -36.48 -28.07 3.99
C ALA A 932 -37.71 -28.81 3.43
N SER A 933 -38.38 -28.22 2.44
CA SER A 933 -39.55 -28.79 1.77
C SER A 933 -39.20 -29.63 0.53
N LYS A 934 -37.91 -29.79 0.21
CA LYS A 934 -37.41 -30.49 -0.99
C LYS A 934 -37.98 -29.93 -2.31
N ASN A 935 -38.16 -28.61 -2.37
CA ASN A 935 -38.50 -27.86 -3.56
C ASN A 935 -37.23 -27.19 -4.10
N ASN A 936 -36.62 -27.81 -5.13
CA ASN A 936 -35.39 -27.30 -5.74
C ASN A 936 -35.65 -26.16 -6.75
N ASP A 937 -36.90 -25.97 -7.18
CA ASP A 937 -37.29 -24.87 -8.06
C ASP A 937 -38.53 -24.17 -7.48
N ILE A 938 -38.42 -22.86 -7.27
CA ILE A 938 -39.52 -22.02 -6.74
C ILE A 938 -39.83 -20.95 -7.78
N TYR A 939 -41.07 -20.88 -8.24
CA TYR A 939 -41.49 -19.95 -9.29
C TYR A 939 -42.33 -18.82 -8.71
N ILE A 940 -41.76 -17.62 -8.67
CA ILE A 940 -42.46 -16.39 -8.30
C ILE A 940 -43.13 -15.81 -9.55
N THR A 941 -44.44 -15.60 -9.46
CA THR A 941 -45.27 -15.15 -10.59
C THR A 941 -45.70 -13.68 -10.50
N SER A 942 -45.58 -13.07 -9.33
CA SER A 942 -45.72 -11.62 -9.16
C SER A 942 -45.06 -11.14 -7.87
N THR A 943 -44.65 -9.87 -7.80
CA THR A 943 -44.05 -9.23 -6.61
C THR A 943 -44.74 -7.91 -6.29
N ALA A 944 -44.24 -7.14 -5.31
CA ALA A 944 -44.72 -5.80 -5.00
C ALA A 944 -44.57 -4.85 -6.22
N ARG A 945 -45.50 -3.91 -6.38
CA ARG A 945 -45.72 -3.06 -7.55
C ARG A 945 -45.91 -1.61 -7.15
N THR A 946 -45.71 -0.69 -8.08
CA THR A 946 -46.02 0.74 -7.87
C THR A 946 -47.49 1.04 -8.17
N PRO A 947 -48.06 2.14 -7.63
CA PRO A 947 -49.39 2.62 -7.99
C PRO A 947 -49.59 2.78 -9.50
N GLY A 948 -48.60 3.29 -10.22
CA GLY A 948 -48.62 3.42 -11.69
C GLY A 948 -48.64 2.08 -12.41
N ASP A 949 -47.85 1.09 -11.97
CA ASP A 949 -47.89 -0.26 -12.54
C ASP A 949 -49.24 -0.94 -12.29
N GLN A 950 -49.80 -0.77 -11.08
CA GLN A 950 -51.12 -1.28 -10.76
C GLN A 950 -52.21 -0.59 -11.59
N ALA A 951 -52.12 0.72 -11.82
CA ALA A 951 -53.04 1.46 -12.69
C ALA A 951 -53.00 0.95 -14.13
N ARG A 952 -51.81 0.71 -14.69
CA ARG A 952 -51.64 0.15 -16.04
C ARG A 952 -52.22 -1.26 -16.15
N ILE A 953 -51.97 -2.12 -15.17
CA ILE A 953 -52.52 -3.48 -15.14
C ILE A 953 -54.05 -3.45 -15.06
N MET A 954 -54.61 -2.56 -14.23
CA MET A 954 -56.06 -2.37 -14.14
C MET A 954 -56.62 -1.87 -15.47
N TYR A 955 -55.98 -0.89 -16.11
CA TYR A 955 -56.36 -0.39 -17.44
C TYR A 955 -56.41 -1.51 -18.48
N ASP A 956 -55.34 -2.31 -18.59
CA ASP A 956 -55.23 -3.40 -19.55
C ASP A 956 -56.28 -4.49 -19.31
N ASN A 957 -56.52 -4.86 -18.05
CA ASN A 957 -57.51 -5.87 -17.70
C ASN A 957 -58.95 -5.41 -17.98
N ILE A 958 -59.24 -4.13 -17.74
CA ILE A 958 -60.53 -3.52 -18.11
C ILE A 958 -60.69 -3.53 -19.63
N GLY A 959 -59.65 -3.19 -20.40
CA GLY A 959 -59.66 -3.24 -21.86
C GLY A 959 -59.92 -4.65 -22.41
N ARG A 960 -59.43 -5.70 -21.72
CA ARG A 960 -59.62 -7.11 -22.12
C ARG A 960 -60.96 -7.71 -21.73
N THR A 961 -61.49 -7.37 -20.56
CA THR A 961 -62.63 -8.08 -19.95
C THR A 961 -63.85 -7.19 -19.69
N GLY A 962 -63.71 -5.88 -19.81
CA GLY A 962 -64.74 -4.88 -19.55
C GLY A 962 -64.80 -4.41 -18.09
N ALA A 963 -65.17 -3.14 -17.90
CA ALA A 963 -65.20 -2.50 -16.58
C ALA A 963 -66.16 -3.19 -15.60
N ALA A 964 -67.33 -3.65 -16.08
CA ALA A 964 -68.30 -4.35 -15.26
C ALA A 964 -67.78 -5.69 -14.69
N VAL A 965 -66.94 -6.39 -15.44
CA VAL A 965 -66.33 -7.65 -14.99
C VAL A 965 -65.23 -7.38 -13.95
N GLN A 966 -64.40 -6.37 -14.18
CA GLN A 966 -63.34 -6.00 -13.25
C GLN A 966 -63.87 -5.48 -11.90
N LYS A 967 -65.01 -4.77 -11.89
CA LYS A 967 -65.68 -4.36 -10.64
C LYS A 967 -66.16 -5.54 -9.78
N GLY A 968 -66.32 -6.74 -10.35
CA GLY A 968 -66.61 -7.95 -9.59
C GLY A 968 -65.39 -8.56 -8.88
N ILE A 969 -64.17 -8.07 -9.16
CA ILE A 969 -62.90 -8.62 -8.67
C ILE A 969 -62.26 -7.72 -7.61
N TYR A 970 -62.42 -6.40 -7.73
CA TYR A 970 -61.86 -5.43 -6.81
C TYR A 970 -62.83 -5.05 -5.68
N ALA A 971 -62.29 -4.60 -4.55
CA ALA A 971 -63.09 -3.98 -3.48
C ALA A 971 -63.44 -2.52 -3.85
N ASN A 972 -64.27 -1.86 -3.03
CA ASN A 972 -64.78 -0.50 -3.28
C ASN A 972 -63.69 0.52 -3.70
N ALA A 973 -62.49 0.46 -3.11
CA ALA A 973 -61.38 1.33 -3.50
C ALA A 973 -60.89 1.08 -4.94
N GLY A 974 -60.84 -0.18 -5.39
CA GLY A 974 -60.50 -0.50 -6.78
C GLY A 974 -61.62 -0.16 -7.77
N ASP A 975 -62.89 -0.27 -7.36
CA ASP A 975 -64.03 0.17 -8.18
C ASP A 975 -63.96 1.66 -8.52
N GLN A 976 -63.56 2.47 -7.54
CA GLN A 976 -63.38 3.91 -7.74
C GLN A 976 -62.23 4.24 -8.72
N VAL A 977 -61.21 3.38 -8.81
CA VAL A 977 -60.14 3.50 -9.82
C VAL A 977 -60.66 3.08 -11.19
N ILE A 978 -61.52 2.06 -11.28
CA ILE A 978 -62.21 1.65 -12.51
C ILE A 978 -63.19 2.73 -13.00
N ASP A 979 -63.79 3.50 -12.09
CA ASP A 979 -64.64 4.64 -12.47
C ASP A 979 -63.82 5.76 -13.15
N VAL A 980 -62.58 5.97 -12.71
CA VAL A 980 -61.66 6.91 -13.36
C VAL A 980 -61.30 6.47 -14.78
N TYR A 981 -61.09 5.16 -14.99
CA TYR A 981 -60.95 4.60 -16.34
C TYR A 981 -62.17 4.94 -17.23
N THR A 982 -63.37 4.70 -16.70
CA THR A 982 -64.62 4.86 -17.44
C THR A 982 -64.87 6.34 -17.78
N ALA A 983 -64.64 7.24 -16.82
CA ALA A 983 -64.78 8.68 -17.01
C ALA A 983 -63.75 9.23 -18.02
N GLY A 984 -62.49 8.79 -17.94
CA GLY A 984 -61.45 9.19 -18.88
C GLY A 984 -61.71 8.72 -20.31
N THR A 985 -62.24 7.50 -20.47
CA THR A 985 -62.63 6.95 -21.77
C THR A 985 -63.78 7.72 -22.41
N ASN A 986 -64.83 8.04 -21.63
CA ASN A 986 -65.96 8.85 -22.08
C ASN A 986 -65.57 10.29 -22.44
N ALA A 987 -64.52 10.81 -21.80
CA ALA A 987 -63.94 12.12 -22.11
C ALA A 987 -62.92 12.08 -23.27
N HIS A 988 -62.78 10.94 -23.96
CA HIS A 988 -61.83 10.72 -25.05
C HIS A 988 -60.37 11.05 -24.69
N LYS A 989 -59.98 10.85 -23.42
CA LYS A 989 -58.59 11.00 -22.99
C LYS A 989 -57.72 9.90 -23.60
N THR A 990 -56.44 10.20 -23.79
CA THR A 990 -55.45 9.21 -24.22
C THR A 990 -55.21 8.16 -23.14
N GLU A 991 -54.80 6.95 -23.52
CA GLU A 991 -54.44 5.87 -22.58
C GLU A 991 -53.50 6.35 -21.47
N ALA A 992 -52.44 7.09 -21.82
CA ALA A 992 -51.48 7.63 -20.87
C ALA A 992 -52.13 8.56 -19.84
N GLN A 993 -53.07 9.42 -20.26
CA GLN A 993 -53.79 10.31 -19.36
C GLN A 993 -54.75 9.54 -18.44
N ILE A 994 -55.40 8.50 -18.95
CA ILE A 994 -56.31 7.67 -18.16
C ILE A 994 -55.53 6.88 -17.10
N VAL A 995 -54.43 6.25 -17.48
CA VAL A 995 -53.55 5.52 -16.54
C VAL A 995 -52.98 6.47 -15.48
N GLN A 996 -52.60 7.70 -15.86
CA GLN A 996 -52.13 8.72 -14.92
C GLN A 996 -53.23 9.16 -13.94
N ASP A 997 -54.46 9.37 -14.42
CA ASP A 997 -55.60 9.72 -13.56
C ASP A 997 -55.94 8.54 -12.62
N MET A 998 -55.86 7.30 -13.11
CA MET A 998 -56.06 6.09 -12.30
C MET A 998 -54.98 5.96 -11.22
N GLU A 999 -53.71 6.19 -11.56
CA GLU A 999 -52.61 6.22 -10.60
C GLU A 999 -52.82 7.30 -9.53
N ALA A 1000 -53.22 8.51 -9.94
CA ALA A 1000 -53.55 9.57 -9.00
C ALA A 1000 -54.67 9.15 -8.05
N LYS A 1001 -55.68 8.43 -8.55
CA LYS A 1001 -56.76 7.90 -7.71
C LYS A 1001 -56.30 6.80 -6.76
N ILE A 1002 -55.42 5.90 -7.19
CA ILE A 1002 -54.81 4.88 -6.31
C ILE A 1002 -54.05 5.55 -5.16
N ASN A 1003 -53.29 6.60 -5.47
CA ASN A 1003 -52.56 7.37 -4.45
C ASN A 1003 -53.50 8.11 -3.50
N GLU A 1004 -54.60 8.68 -4.00
CA GLU A 1004 -55.63 9.36 -3.20
C GLU A 1004 -56.31 8.41 -2.20
N LEU A 1005 -56.64 7.19 -2.65
CA LEU A 1005 -57.36 6.19 -1.84
C LEU A 1005 -56.47 5.41 -0.87
N GLY A 1006 -55.15 5.61 -0.95
CA GLY A 1006 -54.17 4.80 -0.24
C GLY A 1006 -53.85 3.51 -1.01
N PRO A 1007 -52.63 3.34 -1.53
CA PRO A 1007 -52.28 2.21 -2.41
C PRO A 1007 -52.62 0.83 -1.86
N SER A 1008 -52.39 0.58 -0.56
CA SER A 1008 -52.67 -0.71 0.08
C SER A 1008 -54.17 -1.02 0.25
N SER A 1009 -55.06 -0.03 0.09
CA SER A 1009 -56.52 -0.25 0.08
C SER A 1009 -57.02 -0.77 -1.28
N VAL A 1010 -56.23 -0.55 -2.34
CA VAL A 1010 -56.54 -0.96 -3.72
C VAL A 1010 -55.92 -2.32 -4.08
N SER A 1011 -54.69 -2.61 -3.62
CA SER A 1011 -54.05 -3.91 -3.84
C SER A 1011 -53.01 -4.23 -2.78
N LYS A 1012 -52.93 -5.50 -2.37
CA LYS A 1012 -51.89 -6.01 -1.44
C LYS A 1012 -50.48 -5.98 -2.04
N HIS A 1013 -50.38 -6.03 -3.38
CA HIS A 1013 -49.09 -5.88 -4.06
C HIS A 1013 -48.59 -4.43 -4.08
N LEU A 1014 -49.35 -3.44 -3.62
CA LEU A 1014 -48.89 -2.07 -3.45
C LEU A 1014 -48.22 -1.83 -2.08
N ALA A 1015 -47.71 -2.89 -1.45
CA ALA A 1015 -46.94 -2.83 -0.22
C ALA A 1015 -45.51 -2.29 -0.46
N ASP A 1016 -44.96 -1.57 0.51
CA ASP A 1016 -43.56 -1.12 0.46
C ASP A 1016 -42.62 -2.33 0.63
N PRO A 1017 -41.82 -2.71 -0.39
CA PRO A 1017 -40.92 -3.86 -0.32
C PRO A 1017 -39.78 -3.69 0.69
N ASN A 1018 -39.58 -2.52 1.30
CA ASN A 1018 -38.64 -2.33 2.41
C ASN A 1018 -39.27 -2.62 3.78
N VAL A 1019 -40.60 -2.72 3.83
CA VAL A 1019 -41.38 -3.01 5.04
C VAL A 1019 -41.99 -4.41 4.96
N MET A 1020 -42.52 -4.79 3.79
CA MET A 1020 -43.19 -6.06 3.51
C MET A 1020 -42.89 -6.50 2.08
N ASN A 1021 -42.29 -7.68 1.91
CA ASN A 1021 -42.23 -8.31 0.58
C ASN A 1021 -43.50 -9.11 0.34
N THR A 1022 -44.30 -8.62 -0.60
CA THR A 1022 -45.51 -9.29 -1.08
C THR A 1022 -45.23 -9.94 -2.43
N PHE A 1023 -45.41 -11.25 -2.55
CA PHE A 1023 -45.13 -11.99 -3.77
C PHE A 1023 -45.97 -13.27 -3.87
N ASP A 1024 -46.19 -13.73 -5.10
CA ASP A 1024 -46.96 -14.94 -5.39
C ASP A 1024 -46.04 -16.07 -5.82
N VAL A 1025 -46.14 -17.24 -5.17
CA VAL A 1025 -45.43 -18.47 -5.56
C VAL A 1025 -46.40 -19.43 -6.24
N SER A 1026 -46.08 -19.89 -7.45
CA SER A 1026 -46.94 -20.81 -8.20
C SER A 1026 -47.06 -22.17 -7.51
N ILE A 1027 -48.26 -22.51 -7.03
CA ILE A 1027 -48.53 -23.80 -6.35
C ILE A 1027 -48.28 -24.98 -7.29
N ARG A 1028 -48.74 -24.87 -8.55
CA ARG A 1028 -48.62 -25.94 -9.55
C ARG A 1028 -47.19 -26.27 -9.96
N ARG A 1029 -46.24 -25.36 -9.72
CA ARG A 1029 -44.83 -25.54 -10.08
C ARG A 1029 -43.94 -25.94 -8.91
N LEU A 1030 -44.49 -26.03 -7.71
CA LEU A 1030 -43.80 -26.61 -6.56
C LEU A 1030 -43.90 -28.13 -6.61
N THR A 1031 -42.79 -28.81 -6.37
CA THR A 1031 -42.72 -30.28 -6.28
C THR A 1031 -43.48 -30.81 -5.06
N ASN A 1032 -43.34 -30.15 -3.89
CA ASN A 1032 -44.01 -30.49 -2.64
C ASN A 1032 -44.71 -29.25 -2.06
N ALA A 1033 -45.86 -28.89 -2.61
CA ALA A 1033 -46.55 -27.64 -2.29
C ALA A 1033 -47.08 -27.57 -0.84
N ASN A 1034 -47.51 -28.69 -0.26
CA ASN A 1034 -47.99 -28.72 1.13
C ASN A 1034 -46.85 -28.55 2.13
N ASP A 1035 -45.72 -29.21 1.89
CA ASP A 1035 -44.52 -29.08 2.73
C ASP A 1035 -43.94 -27.67 2.62
N PHE A 1036 -43.93 -27.08 1.43
CA PHE A 1036 -43.55 -25.67 1.26
C PHE A 1036 -44.44 -24.74 2.12
N LYS A 1037 -45.75 -24.93 2.09
CA LYS A 1037 -46.70 -24.15 2.90
C LYS A 1037 -46.46 -24.35 4.39
N THR A 1038 -46.28 -25.59 4.85
CA THR A 1038 -45.99 -25.90 6.26
C THR A 1038 -44.65 -25.31 6.72
N GLU A 1039 -43.60 -25.39 5.92
CA GLU A 1039 -42.29 -24.79 6.25
C GLU A 1039 -42.34 -23.26 6.22
N MET A 1040 -43.05 -22.65 5.26
CA MET A 1040 -43.29 -21.20 5.26
C MET A 1040 -44.05 -20.75 6.51
N GLN A 1041 -45.05 -21.51 6.96
CA GLN A 1041 -45.84 -21.20 8.16
C GLN A 1041 -45.05 -21.30 9.47
N LYS A 1042 -43.90 -21.99 9.49
CA LYS A 1042 -42.98 -22.00 10.63
C LYS A 1042 -42.10 -20.75 10.71
N ARG A 1043 -42.03 -19.95 9.64
CA ARG A 1043 -41.18 -18.74 9.59
C ARG A 1043 -41.81 -17.64 10.42
N THR A 1044 -41.03 -17.09 11.35
CA THR A 1044 -41.46 -15.97 12.19
C THR A 1044 -41.60 -14.68 11.39
N GLU A 1045 -40.95 -14.58 10.23
CA GLU A 1045 -41.02 -13.44 9.33
C GLU A 1045 -42.31 -13.39 8.49
N LEU A 1046 -43.01 -14.53 8.35
CA LEU A 1046 -44.22 -14.61 7.56
C LEU A 1046 -45.33 -13.76 8.22
N HIS A 1047 -45.75 -12.70 7.54
CA HIS A 1047 -46.89 -11.89 7.97
C HIS A 1047 -48.20 -12.60 7.64
N GLN A 1048 -48.33 -13.06 6.39
CA GLN A 1048 -49.53 -13.68 5.88
C GLN A 1048 -49.18 -14.61 4.72
N LEU A 1049 -49.83 -15.78 4.68
CA LEU A 1049 -49.80 -16.68 3.53
C LEU A 1049 -51.23 -17.06 3.18
N LEU A 1050 -51.67 -16.69 1.97
CA LEU A 1050 -52.99 -17.01 1.44
C LEU A 1050 -52.89 -17.95 0.25
N ASP A 1051 -53.93 -18.74 0.05
CA ASP A 1051 -54.05 -19.71 -1.03
C ASP A 1051 -55.07 -19.17 -2.02
N GLU A 1052 -54.59 -18.43 -3.02
CA GLU A 1052 -55.44 -17.61 -3.89
C GLU A 1052 -54.98 -17.73 -5.35
N ASN A 1053 -55.93 -17.88 -6.27
CA ASN A 1053 -55.68 -17.88 -7.71
C ASN A 1053 -54.60 -18.88 -8.21
N GLY A 1054 -54.44 -20.01 -7.52
CA GLY A 1054 -53.45 -21.04 -7.89
C GLY A 1054 -52.00 -20.70 -7.51
N ALA A 1055 -51.81 -19.70 -6.65
CA ALA A 1055 -50.53 -19.32 -6.07
C ALA A 1055 -50.64 -19.21 -4.53
N TYR A 1056 -49.51 -19.39 -3.85
CA TYR A 1056 -49.37 -18.93 -2.48
C TYR A 1056 -49.03 -17.45 -2.52
N HIS A 1057 -49.95 -16.60 -2.09
CA HIS A 1057 -49.70 -15.20 -1.87
C HIS A 1057 -48.99 -15.06 -0.53
N VAL A 1058 -47.73 -14.64 -0.56
CA VAL A 1058 -46.85 -14.60 0.60
C VAL A 1058 -46.49 -13.15 0.90
N GLU A 1059 -46.72 -12.75 2.14
CA GLU A 1059 -46.27 -11.48 2.71
C GLU A 1059 -45.22 -11.76 3.78
N ILE A 1060 -43.99 -11.31 3.57
CA ILE A 1060 -42.88 -11.46 4.52
C ILE A 1060 -42.47 -10.10 5.06
N ASN A 1061 -42.49 -9.94 6.38
CA ASN A 1061 -41.99 -8.73 7.04
C ASN A 1061 -40.48 -8.61 6.83
N GLN A 1062 -40.04 -7.43 6.37
CA GLN A 1062 -38.63 -7.19 6.02
C GLN A 1062 -37.76 -6.75 7.20
#